data_AF-A0A5C8T097-F1
#
_entry.id   AF-A0A5C8T097-F1
#
_cell.length_a   1.000
_cell.length_b   1.000
_cell.length_c   1.000
_cell.angle_alpha   90.00
_cell.angle_beta   90.00
_cell.angle_gamma   90.00
#
_symmetry.space_group_name_H-M   'P 1'
#
loop_
_entity.id
_entity.type
_entity.pdbx_description
1 polymer ?
#
loop_
_entity_poly.entity_id
_entity_poly.type
_entity_poly.pdbx_seq_one_letter_code
_entity_poly.pdbx_strand_id
1 'polypeptide(L)'
;PAPGRPEPAPVVLAPVAPAPVAQAQEAPAPAVKAPASSDAPAEAPEGGMAKMQTIRVNVDTLEHLMTMVSELVLTRNQLLEIARKHEDSSYKVPLQRLSHVTAELQEGVMKTRMQPIGNAWQKLPRVVRDLSSELGKQIDLVMLGAETELDRQVLEVIKDPLTHMVRNSADHGLESTMQRIAAGKPARGSIRLSAYHEGGTITIEIADDGKGLDLVAIRKKAVERGIATQVDVERMTDAQVAKFIFDAGFSTAAAVTSVSGRGVGMDVVKTNIETIGGVIDIATQKGVGTTFTIKIPLTLAIVAALIVRAGESRFAVPQLAVLELVRVDATAPQRIERINDAPVLRLRERLLPIVTLKGLLGQDDTGTETGFVVVAQVGRQRFGILVDEVFHTEEIVVKPMSTKLRHIPLFAGNTILGDGAVVLIVDPNGIARQVSQGAQGGGPIEAESESGELGDPKTTLLVFKGGAGSFKAVPLSLVTRLEEIDAAKVEWLGGRPLIQYRGRLMPLVPADEAIAIRTEGTQALVVFSDGDRAMGLVVDEIVDIVEERLDIEIAAERSDLIGSAVLRGRATDIINIAHFLPLAYDDWARGTKAASVKTTTLLLVDDSAFFRDMLSPVLKAAGYRVVTAPGAEEALAMLQADPRIGVVVTDLEMPGRNGFDLVGAMRGGDARTAGLPVIGLTGTIGAEAVERARTLAISDLVAKFDRSGLVAALAELDA
;
A
#
# COMPACT_ATOMS: atom_id res chain seq x y z
N PRO A 1 32.16 44.85 -65.07
CA PRO A 1 33.52 44.51 -65.53
C PRO A 1 34.46 44.29 -64.33
N ALA A 2 35.01 43.08 -64.25
CA ALA A 2 35.83 42.45 -63.19
C ALA A 2 37.19 43.16 -62.94
N PRO A 3 38.12 42.72 -62.04
CA PRO A 3 38.30 41.41 -61.34
C PRO A 3 38.60 41.57 -59.82
N GLY A 4 38.90 40.60 -58.95
CA GLY A 4 39.28 39.17 -58.94
C GLY A 4 40.21 38.96 -57.72
N ARG A 5 39.99 37.93 -56.89
CA ARG A 5 40.65 37.63 -55.59
C ARG A 5 42.17 37.35 -55.68
N PRO A 6 42.89 37.38 -54.53
CA PRO A 6 43.39 36.11 -53.97
C PRO A 6 43.35 35.98 -52.42
N GLU A 7 43.36 34.73 -51.94
CA GLU A 7 43.62 34.25 -50.56
C GLU A 7 45.07 33.70 -50.50
N PRO A 8 45.82 33.61 -49.36
CA PRO A 8 45.57 32.55 -48.35
C PRO A 8 46.08 32.76 -46.87
N ALA A 9 45.68 31.81 -46.01
CA ALA A 9 46.40 31.18 -44.86
C ALA A 9 46.45 31.81 -43.43
N PRO A 10 46.57 30.96 -42.37
CA PRO A 10 45.86 31.10 -41.08
C PRO A 10 46.70 31.70 -39.93
N VAL A 11 46.02 32.21 -38.88
CA VAL A 11 46.65 32.81 -37.69
C VAL A 11 46.43 31.93 -36.45
N VAL A 12 47.54 31.55 -35.81
CA VAL A 12 47.62 30.90 -34.50
C VAL A 12 47.72 31.98 -33.41
N LEU A 13 46.94 31.87 -32.34
CA LEU A 13 47.06 32.73 -31.15
C LEU A 13 47.38 31.90 -29.90
N ALA A 14 48.40 32.37 -29.16
CA ALA A 14 48.88 31.85 -27.87
C ALA A 14 48.38 32.74 -26.69
N PRO A 15 48.46 32.28 -25.43
CA PRO A 15 47.58 32.71 -24.33
C PRO A 15 48.14 33.86 -23.47
N VAL A 16 47.24 34.56 -22.76
CA VAL A 16 47.57 35.66 -21.81
C VAL A 16 47.04 35.32 -20.40
N ALA A 17 47.91 35.54 -19.39
CA ALA A 17 47.68 35.35 -17.95
C ALA A 17 47.23 36.67 -17.23
N PRO A 18 46.71 36.61 -15.98
CA PRO A 18 45.90 37.68 -15.38
C PRO A 18 46.59 38.53 -14.29
N ALA A 19 46.04 39.72 -13.99
CA ALA A 19 46.25 40.52 -12.75
C ALA A 19 45.13 41.59 -12.60
N PRO A 20 45.01 42.33 -11.47
CA PRO A 20 44.41 41.95 -10.19
C PRO A 20 43.27 42.90 -9.72
N VAL A 21 42.48 42.52 -8.70
CA VAL A 21 41.39 43.35 -8.11
C VAL A 21 41.64 43.64 -6.62
N ALA A 22 41.32 44.88 -6.23
CA ALA A 22 41.66 45.58 -5.00
C ALA A 22 40.84 45.22 -3.74
N GLN A 23 41.44 45.49 -2.58
CA GLN A 23 40.93 45.32 -1.20
C GLN A 23 40.05 46.52 -0.76
N ALA A 24 39.06 46.25 0.11
CA ALA A 24 38.25 47.25 0.80
C ALA A 24 38.41 47.15 2.34
N GLN A 25 38.34 48.32 2.99
CA GLN A 25 38.82 48.65 4.35
C GLN A 25 37.84 48.38 5.51
N GLU A 26 38.43 48.25 6.71
CA GLU A 26 37.84 48.19 8.06
C GLU A 26 37.81 49.58 8.76
N ALA A 27 36.83 49.81 9.66
CA ALA A 27 36.90 50.68 10.87
C ALA A 27 35.62 50.49 11.76
N PRO A 28 35.55 50.94 13.04
CA PRO A 28 36.13 50.30 14.24
C PRO A 28 35.12 50.12 15.42
N ALA A 29 35.54 49.40 16.46
CA ALA A 29 34.80 49.17 17.73
C ALA A 29 35.19 50.15 18.86
N PRO A 30 34.46 50.16 20.00
CA PRO A 30 35.05 50.48 21.30
C PRO A 30 34.85 49.41 22.41
N ALA A 31 35.98 49.14 23.09
CA ALA A 31 36.33 48.65 24.45
C ALA A 31 35.31 48.85 25.62
N VAL A 32 35.32 48.21 26.82
CA VAL A 32 36.12 47.19 27.58
C VAL A 32 35.36 46.88 28.89
N LYS A 33 35.44 45.65 29.47
CA LYS A 33 35.80 45.34 30.89
C LYS A 33 35.69 43.83 31.24
N ALA A 34 36.77 43.29 31.82
CA ALA A 34 36.92 41.99 32.51
C ALA A 34 36.33 42.06 33.96
N PRO A 35 36.35 41.03 34.86
CA PRO A 35 37.17 39.79 34.90
C PRO A 35 36.50 38.50 35.48
N ALA A 36 37.21 37.36 35.46
CA ALA A 36 37.56 36.52 36.64
C ALA A 36 37.96 35.07 36.28
N SER A 37 38.90 34.56 37.06
CA SER A 37 39.75 33.36 36.98
C SER A 37 39.12 32.02 37.41
N SER A 38 39.67 30.88 36.93
CA SER A 38 40.18 29.79 37.79
C SER A 38 40.95 28.71 37.01
N ASP A 39 41.96 28.13 37.67
CA ASP A 39 42.97 27.19 37.21
C ASP A 39 42.50 25.73 37.01
N ALA A 40 43.10 25.09 35.99
CA ALA A 40 43.51 23.67 35.84
C ALA A 40 42.45 22.53 35.80
N PRO A 41 42.76 21.30 35.28
CA PRO A 41 44.00 20.80 34.67
C PRO A 41 43.85 20.20 33.24
N ALA A 42 44.98 19.84 32.65
CA ALA A 42 45.10 19.18 31.34
C ALA A 42 44.49 17.76 31.33
N GLU A 43 43.68 17.47 30.30
CA GLU A 43 43.28 16.14 29.88
C GLU A 43 43.71 15.85 28.42
N ALA A 44 43.87 14.55 28.18
CA ALA A 44 44.53 13.83 27.08
C ALA A 44 43.99 14.14 25.66
N PRO A 45 44.72 13.76 24.58
CA PRO A 45 44.32 14.11 23.23
C PRO A 45 43.02 13.40 22.82
N GLU A 46 41.99 14.20 22.53
CA GLU A 46 40.75 13.71 21.91
C GLU A 46 41.05 13.08 20.55
N GLY A 47 40.61 11.83 20.39
CA GLY A 47 40.49 11.18 19.10
C GLY A 47 39.59 12.01 18.19
N GLY A 48 40.09 12.32 17.00
CA GLY A 48 39.40 13.14 16.02
C GLY A 48 38.06 12.54 15.61
N MET A 49 36.98 13.07 16.17
CA MET A 49 35.68 13.03 15.50
C MET A 49 35.79 13.97 14.30
N ALA A 50 35.62 13.41 13.10
CA ALA A 50 35.56 14.16 11.86
C ALA A 50 34.59 15.34 12.05
N LYS A 51 35.09 16.58 11.96
CA LYS A 51 34.25 17.78 11.97
C LYS A 51 33.21 17.62 10.87
N MET A 52 31.94 17.40 11.23
CA MET A 52 30.82 17.52 10.29
C MET A 52 30.86 18.93 9.72
N GLN A 53 31.25 19.06 8.45
CA GLN A 53 31.21 20.31 7.73
C GLN A 53 29.74 20.62 7.43
N THR A 54 29.13 21.53 8.18
CA THR A 54 27.77 21.99 7.93
C THR A 54 27.82 23.24 7.05
N ILE A 55 27.00 23.26 6.00
CA ILE A 55 26.83 24.41 5.10
C ILE A 55 25.44 25.00 5.35
N ARG A 56 25.39 26.30 5.63
CA ARG A 56 24.12 27.01 5.80
C ARG A 56 23.61 27.46 4.42
N VAL A 57 22.49 26.91 4.01
CA VAL A 57 21.84 27.20 2.72
C VAL A 57 20.57 28.02 2.98
N ASN A 58 20.27 29.00 2.11
CA ASN A 58 19.02 29.75 2.19
C ASN A 58 17.84 28.84 1.80
N VAL A 59 16.71 28.98 2.50
CA VAL A 59 15.47 28.23 2.23
C VAL A 59 15.01 28.44 0.79
N ASP A 60 15.10 29.67 0.27
CA ASP A 60 14.72 30.00 -1.12
C ASP A 60 15.53 29.19 -2.14
N THR A 61 16.78 28.85 -1.83
CA THR A 61 17.64 28.04 -2.70
C THR A 61 17.18 26.59 -2.76
N LEU A 62 16.75 26.02 -1.61
CA LEU A 62 16.19 24.67 -1.57
C LEU A 62 14.82 24.62 -2.28
N GLU A 63 13.99 25.65 -2.13
CA GLU A 63 12.71 25.75 -2.86
C GLU A 63 12.92 25.86 -4.38
N HIS A 64 13.91 26.64 -4.81
CA HIS A 64 14.27 26.74 -6.22
C HIS A 64 14.80 25.41 -6.76
N LEU A 65 15.66 24.71 -6.02
CA LEU A 65 16.13 23.36 -6.37
C LEU A 65 14.96 22.38 -6.55
N MET A 66 14.00 22.40 -5.62
CA MET A 66 12.79 21.56 -5.72
C MET A 66 11.95 21.89 -6.95
N THR A 67 11.81 23.16 -7.27
CA THR A 67 11.11 23.61 -8.49
C THR A 67 11.82 23.08 -9.73
N MET A 68 13.16 23.23 -9.80
CA MET A 68 13.95 22.72 -10.92
C MET A 68 13.89 21.19 -11.05
N VAL A 69 13.95 20.46 -9.94
CA VAL A 69 13.77 19.00 -9.93
C VAL A 69 12.38 18.62 -10.43
N SER A 70 11.35 19.35 -10.02
CA SER A 70 9.97 19.11 -10.48
C SER A 70 9.84 19.35 -11.99
N GLU A 71 10.40 20.45 -12.49
CA GLU A 71 10.46 20.75 -13.93
C GLU A 71 11.28 19.69 -14.70
N LEU A 72 12.36 19.16 -14.09
CA LEU A 72 13.17 18.09 -14.67
C LEU A 72 12.41 16.77 -14.74
N VAL A 73 11.64 16.42 -13.69
CA VAL A 73 10.74 15.25 -13.68
C VAL A 73 9.68 15.40 -14.78
N LEU A 74 9.08 16.58 -14.91
CA LEU A 74 8.14 16.88 -16.00
C LEU A 74 8.80 16.69 -17.35
N THR A 75 9.95 17.34 -17.59
CA THR A 75 10.73 17.27 -18.85
C THR A 75 11.10 15.82 -19.18
N ARG A 76 11.56 15.04 -18.20
CA ARG A 76 11.83 13.60 -18.33
C ARG A 76 10.58 12.86 -18.80
N ASN A 77 9.41 13.12 -18.20
CA ASN A 77 8.16 12.45 -18.58
C ASN A 77 7.77 12.81 -20.02
N GLN A 78 7.90 14.07 -20.44
CA GLN A 78 7.65 14.48 -21.83
C GLN A 78 8.56 13.72 -22.80
N LEU A 79 9.86 13.61 -22.48
CA LEU A 79 10.83 12.89 -23.32
C LEU A 79 10.52 11.39 -23.40
N LEU A 80 10.11 10.76 -22.29
CA LEU A 80 9.66 9.37 -22.28
C LEU A 80 8.38 9.17 -23.09
N GLU A 81 7.47 10.15 -23.12
CA GLU A 81 6.27 10.10 -23.96
C GLU A 81 6.63 10.20 -25.45
N ILE A 82 7.50 11.15 -25.83
CA ILE A 82 8.00 11.28 -27.21
C ILE A 82 8.71 9.99 -27.65
N ALA A 83 9.54 9.41 -26.79
CA ALA A 83 10.24 8.16 -27.08
C ALA A 83 9.31 6.93 -27.12
N ARG A 84 8.14 6.96 -26.46
CA ARG A 84 7.12 5.93 -26.58
C ARG A 84 6.38 6.01 -27.91
N LYS A 85 6.14 7.22 -28.43
CA LYS A 85 5.48 7.45 -29.74
C LYS A 85 6.36 7.06 -30.94
N HIS A 86 7.67 7.02 -30.75
CA HIS A 86 8.61 6.55 -31.77
C HIS A 86 9.12 5.14 -31.41
N GLU A 87 8.55 4.11 -32.04
CA GLU A 87 8.81 2.69 -31.74
C GLU A 87 10.31 2.31 -31.84
N ASP A 88 11.04 2.97 -32.73
CA ASP A 88 12.50 2.84 -32.89
C ASP A 88 13.23 4.08 -32.38
N SER A 89 13.98 3.93 -31.29
CA SER A 89 14.71 5.06 -30.73
C SER A 89 15.93 4.61 -29.93
N SER A 90 17.11 4.92 -30.45
CA SER A 90 18.40 4.87 -29.76
C SER A 90 18.42 5.68 -28.45
N TYR A 91 17.39 6.51 -28.21
CA TYR A 91 17.23 7.32 -27.00
C TYR A 91 16.60 6.56 -25.82
N LYS A 92 16.04 5.35 -26.00
CA LYS A 92 15.42 4.57 -24.90
C LYS A 92 16.37 4.35 -23.72
N VAL A 93 17.58 3.87 -23.97
CA VAL A 93 18.59 3.61 -22.92
C VAL A 93 19.10 4.91 -22.26
N PRO A 94 19.49 5.96 -23.01
CA PRO A 94 19.81 7.27 -22.42
C PRO A 94 18.67 7.86 -21.58
N LEU A 95 17.41 7.72 -21.99
CA LEU A 95 16.25 8.23 -21.25
C LEU A 95 15.97 7.45 -19.98
N GLN A 96 16.19 6.13 -19.96
CA GLN A 96 16.16 5.33 -18.74
C GLN A 96 17.25 5.78 -17.75
N ARG A 97 18.45 6.12 -18.24
CA ARG A 97 19.51 6.69 -17.40
C ARG A 97 19.15 8.08 -16.87
N LEU A 98 18.61 8.96 -17.72
CA LEU A 98 18.11 10.28 -17.30
C LEU A 98 17.06 10.10 -16.21
N SER A 99 16.13 9.16 -16.41
CA SER A 99 15.11 8.80 -15.42
C SER A 99 15.70 8.42 -14.06
N HIS A 100 16.71 7.54 -14.06
CA HIS A 100 17.37 7.12 -12.82
C HIS A 100 18.05 8.30 -12.12
N VAL A 101 18.85 9.09 -12.86
CA VAL A 101 19.58 10.24 -12.29
C VAL A 101 18.61 11.30 -11.78
N THR A 102 17.49 11.55 -12.47
CA THR A 102 16.45 12.47 -12.00
C THR A 102 15.80 11.98 -10.71
N ALA A 103 15.54 10.67 -10.57
CA ALA A 103 14.99 10.09 -9.35
C ALA A 103 15.99 10.20 -8.17
N GLU A 104 17.27 9.89 -8.40
CA GLU A 104 18.33 10.05 -7.39
C GLU A 104 18.49 11.53 -6.97
N LEU A 105 18.47 12.45 -7.94
CA LEU A 105 18.52 13.89 -7.67
C LEU A 105 17.32 14.31 -6.82
N GLN A 106 16.12 13.84 -7.16
CA GLN A 106 14.90 14.14 -6.42
C GLN A 106 14.98 13.63 -4.99
N GLU A 107 15.39 12.38 -4.78
CA GLU A 107 15.57 11.81 -3.44
C GLU A 107 16.61 12.60 -2.64
N GLY A 108 17.73 12.96 -3.27
CA GLY A 108 18.79 13.76 -2.66
C GLY A 108 18.29 15.13 -2.21
N VAL A 109 17.60 15.88 -3.07
CA VAL A 109 17.05 17.20 -2.71
C VAL A 109 15.96 17.05 -1.64
N MET A 110 15.12 16.02 -1.70
CA MET A 110 14.12 15.76 -0.65
C MET A 110 14.78 15.52 0.72
N LYS A 111 15.82 14.69 0.81
CA LYS A 111 16.59 14.47 2.05
C LYS A 111 17.17 15.78 2.63
N THR A 112 17.62 16.71 1.78
CA THR A 112 18.12 18.01 2.25
C THR A 112 17.04 18.93 2.83
N ARG A 113 15.76 18.70 2.50
CA ARG A 113 14.60 19.44 3.02
C ARG A 113 14.00 18.81 4.29
N MET A 114 14.31 17.54 4.55
CA MET A 114 13.79 16.84 5.72
C MET A 114 14.26 17.49 7.02
N GLN A 115 13.37 17.51 8.01
CA GLN A 115 13.64 17.99 9.35
C GLN A 115 13.13 16.96 10.37
N PRO A 116 13.83 16.75 11.49
CA PRO A 116 13.34 15.88 12.55
C PRO A 116 12.00 16.36 13.09
N ILE A 117 11.03 15.44 13.19
CA ILE A 117 9.68 15.72 13.68
C ILE A 117 9.67 16.25 15.12
N GLY A 118 10.71 15.94 15.90
CA GLY A 118 10.91 16.47 17.25
C GLY A 118 10.83 17.99 17.33
N ASN A 119 11.17 18.70 16.25
CA ASN A 119 11.01 20.16 16.15
C ASN A 119 9.54 20.62 16.28
N ALA A 120 8.59 19.83 15.82
CA ALA A 120 7.16 20.10 16.00
C ALA A 120 6.71 19.88 17.46
N TRP A 121 7.40 19.00 18.20
CA TRP A 121 6.99 18.56 19.52
C TRP A 121 7.67 19.33 20.67
N GLN A 122 8.66 20.18 20.39
CA GLN A 122 9.46 20.93 21.39
C GLN A 122 8.62 21.70 22.43
N LYS A 123 7.44 22.19 22.04
CA LYS A 123 6.56 22.96 22.93
C LYS A 123 5.64 22.08 23.78
N LEU A 124 5.42 20.82 23.39
CA LEU A 124 4.44 19.92 24.03
C LEU A 124 4.74 19.65 25.51
N PRO A 125 6.00 19.42 25.95
CA PRO A 125 6.28 19.21 27.38
C PRO A 125 5.83 20.38 28.26
N ARG A 126 5.99 21.61 27.77
CA ARG A 126 5.53 22.81 28.49
C ARG A 126 4.00 22.88 28.51
N VAL A 127 3.35 22.66 27.37
CA VAL A 127 1.88 22.65 27.28
C VAL A 127 1.26 21.61 28.20
N VAL A 128 1.82 20.39 28.25
CA VAL A 128 1.33 19.33 29.14
C VAL A 128 1.55 19.68 30.62
N ARG A 129 2.68 20.30 30.98
CA ARG A 129 2.93 20.76 32.35
C ARG A 129 1.95 21.85 32.79
N ASP A 130 1.65 22.80 31.91
CA ASP A 130 0.69 23.88 32.18
C ASP A 130 -0.73 23.30 32.35
N LEU A 131 -1.16 22.40 31.45
CA LEU A 131 -2.46 21.71 31.53
C LEU A 131 -2.58 20.78 32.74
N SER A 132 -1.50 20.08 33.11
CA SER A 132 -1.44 19.23 34.31
C SER A 132 -1.74 20.05 35.57
N SER A 133 -1.21 21.27 35.65
CA SER A 133 -1.42 22.20 36.76
C SER A 133 -2.82 22.80 36.74
N GLU A 134 -3.31 23.23 35.57
CA GLU A 134 -4.64 23.81 35.38
C GLU A 134 -5.78 22.83 35.70
N LEU A 135 -5.64 21.58 35.24
CA LEU A 135 -6.67 20.55 35.39
C LEU A 135 -6.53 19.71 36.67
N GLY A 136 -5.43 19.88 37.42
CA GLY A 136 -5.13 19.09 38.62
C GLY A 136 -4.90 17.61 38.34
N LYS A 137 -4.43 17.26 37.14
CA LYS A 137 -4.16 15.87 36.72
C LYS A 137 -2.66 15.62 36.68
N GLN A 138 -2.19 14.47 37.16
CA GLN A 138 -0.78 14.09 37.00
C GLN A 138 -0.59 13.41 35.64
N ILE A 139 0.21 14.00 34.76
CA ILE A 139 0.40 13.53 33.37
C ILE A 139 1.88 13.27 33.11
N ASP A 140 2.18 12.15 32.46
CA ASP A 140 3.49 11.79 31.93
C ASP A 140 3.44 11.82 30.40
N LEU A 141 4.38 12.52 29.77
CA LEU A 141 4.47 12.66 28.31
C LEU A 141 5.68 11.88 27.81
N VAL A 142 5.42 10.82 27.05
CA VAL A 142 6.45 9.98 26.43
C VAL A 142 6.53 10.30 24.95
N MET A 143 7.72 10.64 24.46
CA MET A 143 7.96 10.93 23.03
C MET A 143 9.00 9.95 22.50
N LEU A 144 8.64 9.22 21.44
CA LEU A 144 9.45 8.20 20.78
C LEU A 144 9.61 8.56 19.30
N GLY A 145 10.80 8.35 18.74
CA GLY A 145 11.05 8.61 17.32
C GLY A 145 11.09 10.10 16.96
N ALA A 146 11.56 10.97 17.86
CA ALA A 146 11.68 12.41 17.63
C ALA A 146 12.70 12.75 16.51
N GLU A 147 13.61 11.84 16.22
CA GLU A 147 14.58 11.85 15.14
C GLU A 147 13.96 11.56 13.76
N THR A 148 12.72 11.04 13.70
CA THR A 148 12.04 10.71 12.44
C THR A 148 11.97 11.93 11.53
N GLU A 149 12.53 11.80 10.34
CA GLU A 149 12.61 12.87 9.35
C GLU A 149 11.27 13.09 8.63
N LEU A 150 10.86 14.35 8.48
CA LEU A 150 9.62 14.80 7.83
C LEU A 150 9.88 16.07 7.00
N ASP A 151 9.15 16.24 5.89
CA ASP A 151 9.25 17.46 5.07
C ASP A 151 8.96 18.73 5.89
N ARG A 152 9.78 19.77 5.69
CA ARG A 152 9.64 21.05 6.41
C ARG A 152 8.23 21.66 6.33
N GLN A 153 7.58 21.64 5.17
CA GLN A 153 6.25 22.24 5.01
C GLN A 153 5.18 21.40 5.70
N VAL A 154 5.30 20.07 5.61
CA VAL A 154 4.45 19.15 6.37
C VAL A 154 4.63 19.37 7.87
N LEU A 155 5.87 19.56 8.32
CA LEU A 155 6.22 19.82 9.72
C LEU A 155 5.62 21.15 10.22
N GLU A 156 5.51 22.19 9.40
CA GLU A 156 4.82 23.43 9.78
C GLU A 156 3.30 23.24 9.92
N VAL A 157 2.67 22.48 9.02
CA VAL A 157 1.22 22.23 9.04
C VAL A 157 0.80 21.33 10.21
N ILE A 158 1.65 20.37 10.61
CA ILE A 158 1.29 19.35 11.62
C ILE A 158 1.46 19.83 13.08
N LYS A 159 2.21 20.92 13.33
CA LYS A 159 2.46 21.47 14.68
C LYS A 159 1.18 21.75 15.48
N ASP A 160 0.25 22.45 14.86
CA ASP A 160 -0.99 22.87 15.51
C ASP A 160 -1.94 21.67 15.74
N PRO A 161 -2.18 20.79 14.76
CA PRO A 161 -2.90 19.53 14.96
C PRO A 161 -2.38 18.70 16.15
N LEU A 162 -1.07 18.46 16.23
CA LEU A 162 -0.49 17.64 17.30
C LEU A 162 -0.68 18.30 18.67
N THR A 163 -0.46 19.61 18.76
CA THR A 163 -0.69 20.38 19.99
C THR A 163 -2.14 20.23 20.45
N HIS A 164 -3.08 20.26 19.51
CA HIS A 164 -4.50 20.13 19.81
C HIS A 164 -4.88 18.70 20.25
N MET A 165 -4.37 17.66 19.58
CA MET A 165 -4.68 16.27 19.98
C MET A 165 -4.08 15.91 21.34
N VAL A 166 -2.87 16.37 21.65
CA VAL A 166 -2.27 16.20 22.99
C VAL A 166 -3.07 16.94 24.05
N ARG A 167 -3.58 18.15 23.75
CA ARG A 167 -4.48 18.88 24.65
C ARG A 167 -5.78 18.11 24.89
N ASN A 168 -6.41 17.58 23.85
CA ASN A 168 -7.65 16.80 23.99
C ASN A 168 -7.44 15.53 24.80
N SER A 169 -6.28 14.89 24.64
CA SER A 169 -5.86 13.75 25.46
C SER A 169 -5.74 14.15 26.94
N ALA A 170 -5.14 15.30 27.24
CA ALA A 170 -5.00 15.80 28.61
C ALA A 170 -6.32 16.27 29.25
N ASP A 171 -7.15 17.01 28.51
CA ASP A 171 -8.40 17.61 29.02
C ASP A 171 -9.53 16.58 29.08
N HIS A 172 -9.77 15.87 27.98
CA HIS A 172 -10.92 14.98 27.84
C HIS A 172 -10.57 13.50 27.93
N GLY A 173 -9.41 13.07 27.41
CA GLY A 173 -8.98 11.67 27.42
C GLY A 173 -8.70 11.14 28.83
N LEU A 174 -7.75 11.77 29.52
CA LEU A 174 -7.34 11.37 30.87
C LEU A 174 -8.38 11.72 31.93
N GLU A 175 -8.66 10.77 32.83
CA GLU A 175 -9.50 10.98 34.01
C GLU A 175 -8.77 11.77 35.10
N SER A 176 -9.48 12.24 36.12
CA SER A 176 -8.82 12.86 37.29
C SER A 176 -8.04 11.81 38.10
N THR A 177 -7.03 12.24 38.85
CA THR A 177 -6.21 11.36 39.70
C THR A 177 -7.05 10.46 40.61
N MET A 178 -8.12 11.01 41.20
CA MET A 178 -9.04 10.24 42.04
C MET A 178 -9.85 9.20 41.24
N GLN A 179 -10.36 9.57 40.06
CA GLN A 179 -11.10 8.66 39.19
C GLN A 179 -10.20 7.51 38.68
N ARG A 180 -8.93 7.79 38.39
CA ARG A 180 -7.96 6.77 37.96
C ARG A 180 -7.71 5.74 39.05
N ILE A 181 -7.45 6.18 40.29
CA ILE A 181 -7.26 5.29 41.43
C ILE A 181 -8.52 4.45 41.67
N ALA A 182 -9.71 5.07 41.60
CA ALA A 182 -10.99 4.35 41.75
C ALA A 182 -11.22 3.31 40.64
N ALA A 183 -10.71 3.54 39.43
CA ALA A 183 -10.75 2.61 38.31
C ALA A 183 -9.61 1.57 38.31
N GLY A 184 -8.74 1.56 39.33
CA GLY A 184 -7.59 0.65 39.43
C GLY A 184 -6.40 1.01 38.53
N LYS A 185 -6.38 2.22 37.97
CA LYS A 185 -5.33 2.71 37.06
C LYS A 185 -4.24 3.47 37.82
N PRO A 186 -3.01 3.57 37.28
CA PRO A 186 -1.95 4.37 37.89
C PRO A 186 -2.38 5.82 38.11
N ALA A 187 -1.96 6.42 39.23
CA ALA A 187 -2.31 7.80 39.57
C ALA A 187 -1.83 8.83 38.53
N ARG A 188 -0.69 8.56 37.87
CA ARG A 188 -0.21 9.33 36.72
C ARG A 188 -0.82 8.77 35.44
N GLY A 189 -1.46 9.61 34.63
CA GLY A 189 -1.87 9.30 33.27
C GLY A 189 -0.70 9.41 32.30
N SER A 190 -0.72 8.64 31.22
CA SER A 190 0.31 8.65 30.19
C SER A 190 -0.26 9.13 28.86
N ILE A 191 0.45 10.06 28.22
CA ILE A 191 0.25 10.42 26.82
C ILE A 191 1.54 10.05 26.09
N ARG A 192 1.41 9.19 25.08
CA ARG A 192 2.51 8.72 24.24
C ARG A 192 2.40 9.32 22.84
N LEU A 193 3.51 9.83 22.35
CA LEU A 193 3.68 10.34 21.01
C LEU A 193 4.78 9.53 20.32
N SER A 194 4.46 8.77 19.28
CA SER A 194 5.41 8.01 18.48
C SER A 194 5.42 8.50 17.04
N ALA A 195 6.58 8.49 16.41
CA ALA A 195 6.71 8.65 14.97
C ALA A 195 7.71 7.64 14.43
N TYR A 196 7.41 7.03 13.29
CA TYR A 196 8.28 6.07 12.63
C TYR A 196 7.96 5.97 11.13
N HIS A 197 8.89 5.40 10.36
CA HIS A 197 8.69 5.13 8.94
C HIS A 197 8.10 3.74 8.74
N GLU A 198 7.04 3.63 7.95
CA GLU A 198 6.35 2.37 7.67
C GLU A 198 5.79 2.40 6.23
N GLY A 199 6.22 1.44 5.39
CA GLY A 199 5.65 1.25 4.05
C GLY A 199 5.71 2.47 3.13
N GLY A 200 6.77 3.28 3.20
CA GLY A 200 6.90 4.52 2.41
C GLY A 200 6.07 5.70 2.92
N THR A 201 5.45 5.55 4.09
CA THR A 201 4.74 6.61 4.82
C THR A 201 5.41 6.87 6.16
N ILE A 202 5.14 8.05 6.71
CA ILE A 202 5.48 8.41 8.09
C ILE A 202 4.22 8.21 8.91
N THR A 203 4.28 7.28 9.86
CA THR A 203 3.21 7.03 10.83
C THR A 203 3.50 7.83 12.09
N ILE A 204 2.55 8.64 12.52
CA ILE A 204 2.59 9.41 13.78
C ILE A 204 1.42 8.93 14.64
N GLU A 205 1.70 8.44 15.84
CA GLU A 205 0.66 7.97 16.76
C GLU A 205 0.61 8.81 18.02
N ILE A 206 -0.62 9.12 18.46
CA ILE A 206 -0.92 9.84 19.68
C ILE A 206 -1.81 8.93 20.51
N ALA A 207 -1.27 8.33 21.57
CA ALA A 207 -1.98 7.42 22.44
C ALA A 207 -2.11 7.98 23.85
N ASP A 208 -3.28 7.83 24.46
CA ASP A 208 -3.51 8.09 25.88
C ASP A 208 -4.03 6.83 26.58
N ASP A 209 -3.71 6.70 27.88
CA ASP A 209 -4.24 5.63 28.74
C ASP A 209 -5.48 6.07 29.52
N GLY A 210 -6.30 6.94 28.94
CA GLY A 210 -7.46 7.56 29.57
C GLY A 210 -8.72 6.71 29.55
N LYS A 211 -9.89 7.34 29.66
CA LYS A 211 -11.18 6.63 29.72
C LYS A 211 -11.67 6.10 28.38
N GLY A 212 -10.98 6.39 27.28
CA GLY A 212 -11.45 6.13 25.92
C GLY A 212 -12.59 7.06 25.50
N LEU A 213 -13.04 6.92 24.25
CA LEU A 213 -14.19 7.65 23.74
C LEU A 213 -15.50 6.99 24.18
N ASP A 214 -16.48 7.80 24.57
CA ASP A 214 -17.83 7.30 24.86
C ASP A 214 -18.59 7.09 23.55
N LEU A 215 -18.41 5.90 22.96
CA LEU A 215 -19.05 5.55 21.71
C LEU A 215 -20.58 5.58 21.82
N VAL A 216 -21.17 5.27 22.98
CA VAL A 216 -22.63 5.32 23.18
C VAL A 216 -23.12 6.76 23.07
N ALA A 217 -22.42 7.71 23.70
CA ALA A 217 -22.74 9.13 23.59
C ALA A 217 -22.54 9.65 22.16
N ILE A 218 -21.49 9.21 21.47
CA ILE A 218 -21.21 9.58 20.07
C ILE A 218 -22.33 9.08 19.15
N ARG A 219 -22.74 7.81 19.28
CA ARG A 219 -23.87 7.21 18.54
C ARG A 219 -25.14 8.04 18.68
N LYS A 220 -25.53 8.32 19.93
CA LYS A 220 -26.74 9.11 20.23
C LYS A 220 -26.67 10.50 19.61
N LYS A 221 -25.52 11.17 19.72
CA LYS A 221 -25.33 12.53 19.19
C LYS A 221 -25.28 12.59 17.67
N ALA A 222 -24.77 11.55 17.00
CA ALA A 222 -24.80 11.42 15.55
C ALA A 222 -26.24 11.32 15.02
N VAL A 223 -27.10 10.55 15.70
CA VAL A 223 -28.53 10.42 15.36
C VAL A 223 -29.28 11.71 15.65
N GLU A 224 -29.09 12.34 16.81
CA GLU A 224 -29.73 13.61 17.17
C GLU A 224 -29.43 14.75 16.18
N ARG A 225 -28.24 14.73 15.57
CA ARG A 225 -27.81 15.73 14.58
C ARG A 225 -28.14 15.36 13.14
N GLY A 226 -28.75 14.19 12.90
CA GLY A 226 -29.10 13.72 11.57
C GLY A 226 -27.89 13.38 10.70
N ILE A 227 -26.73 13.10 11.30
CA ILE A 227 -25.51 12.70 10.56
C ILE A 227 -25.64 11.25 10.07
N ALA A 228 -26.31 10.40 10.86
CA ALA A 228 -26.60 9.02 10.52
C ALA A 228 -27.95 8.61 11.12
N THR A 229 -28.64 7.65 10.50
CA THR A 229 -29.88 7.11 11.07
C THR A 229 -29.58 6.12 12.21
N GLN A 230 -30.58 5.84 13.04
CA GLN A 230 -30.45 4.83 14.11
C GLN A 230 -30.01 3.46 13.56
N VAL A 231 -30.54 3.07 12.39
CA VAL A 231 -30.21 1.82 11.71
C VAL A 231 -28.76 1.82 11.21
N ASP A 232 -28.29 2.94 10.65
CA ASP A 232 -26.91 3.06 10.16
C ASP A 232 -25.91 2.90 11.31
N VAL A 233 -26.18 3.57 12.43
CA VAL A 233 -25.30 3.59 13.60
C VAL A 233 -25.21 2.23 14.30
N GLU A 234 -26.29 1.44 14.27
CA GLU A 234 -26.31 0.07 14.78
C GLU A 234 -25.52 -0.91 13.91
N ARG A 235 -25.39 -0.64 12.61
CA ARG A 235 -24.61 -1.45 11.66
C ARG A 235 -23.12 -1.07 11.61
N MET A 236 -22.75 0.09 12.14
CA MET A 236 -21.38 0.59 12.12
C MET A 236 -20.49 -0.06 13.18
N THR A 237 -19.24 -0.30 12.82
CA THR A 237 -18.20 -0.72 13.77
C THR A 237 -17.83 0.42 14.71
N ASP A 238 -17.25 0.10 15.86
CA ASP A 238 -16.77 1.08 16.84
C ASP A 238 -15.79 2.09 16.22
N ALA A 239 -14.91 1.64 15.33
CA ALA A 239 -13.99 2.50 14.60
C ALA A 239 -14.70 3.48 13.65
N GLN A 240 -15.78 3.04 12.98
CA GLN A 240 -16.59 3.91 12.13
C GLN A 240 -17.34 4.96 12.95
N VAL A 241 -17.91 4.55 14.09
CA VAL A 241 -18.59 5.46 15.01
C VAL A 241 -17.61 6.50 15.58
N ALA A 242 -16.39 6.10 15.93
CA ALA A 242 -15.38 7.01 16.45
C ALA A 242 -15.03 8.14 15.45
N LYS A 243 -15.12 7.88 14.14
CA LYS A 243 -14.82 8.88 13.09
C LYS A 243 -15.79 10.07 13.05
N PHE A 244 -16.99 9.95 13.63
CA PHE A 244 -17.94 11.08 13.72
C PHE A 244 -17.38 12.28 14.50
N ILE A 245 -16.38 12.07 15.37
CA ILE A 245 -15.75 13.19 16.08
C ILE A 245 -15.07 14.19 15.13
N PHE A 246 -14.74 13.78 13.91
CA PHE A 246 -14.14 14.65 12.90
C PHE A 246 -15.16 15.44 12.07
N ASP A 247 -16.47 15.26 12.30
CA ASP A 247 -17.48 16.01 11.58
C ASP A 247 -17.60 17.44 12.11
N ALA A 248 -17.94 18.37 11.21
CA ALA A 248 -17.94 19.79 11.50
C ALA A 248 -18.85 20.12 12.70
N GLY A 249 -18.27 20.79 13.70
CA GLY A 249 -18.98 21.16 14.93
C GLY A 249 -19.42 19.99 15.81
N PHE A 250 -18.99 18.75 15.54
CA PHE A 250 -19.25 17.58 16.38
C PHE A 250 -18.43 17.68 17.67
N SER A 251 -19.12 17.70 18.81
CA SER A 251 -18.49 17.66 20.13
C SER A 251 -19.46 16.98 21.08
N THR A 252 -18.98 16.08 21.93
CA THR A 252 -19.80 15.40 22.94
C THR A 252 -19.99 16.25 24.21
N ALA A 253 -19.27 17.36 24.35
CA ALA A 253 -19.36 18.23 25.53
C ALA A 253 -20.75 18.90 25.64
N ALA A 254 -21.27 18.98 26.87
CA ALA A 254 -22.54 19.65 27.18
C ALA A 254 -22.40 21.17 27.32
N ALA A 255 -21.18 21.68 27.50
CA ALA A 255 -20.86 23.11 27.59
C ALA A 255 -19.55 23.41 26.85
N VAL A 256 -19.46 24.61 26.27
CA VAL A 256 -18.23 25.11 25.63
C VAL A 256 -17.24 25.51 26.73
N THR A 257 -16.12 24.80 26.85
CA THR A 257 -15.06 25.17 27.81
C THR A 257 -14.31 26.40 27.31
N SER A 258 -13.94 27.30 28.23
CA SER A 258 -13.24 28.56 27.96
C SER A 258 -11.87 28.39 27.28
N VAL A 259 -11.29 27.18 27.33
CA VAL A 259 -9.98 26.84 26.76
C VAL A 259 -10.07 26.46 25.26
N SER A 260 -11.28 26.21 24.74
CA SER A 260 -11.54 25.82 23.34
C SER A 260 -11.90 27.00 22.41
N GLY A 261 -11.87 28.23 22.92
CA GLY A 261 -12.35 29.46 22.28
C GLY A 261 -11.55 30.01 21.09
N ARG A 262 -10.74 29.19 20.40
CA ARG A 262 -10.08 29.57 19.13
C ARG A 262 -10.60 28.84 17.89
N GLY A 263 -11.66 28.05 18.02
CA GLY A 263 -12.34 27.45 16.85
C GLY A 263 -11.55 26.32 16.17
N VAL A 264 -10.72 25.58 16.91
CA VAL A 264 -10.04 24.39 16.39
C VAL A 264 -10.77 23.17 16.94
N GLY A 265 -11.64 22.57 16.13
CA GLY A 265 -12.24 21.27 16.39
C GLY A 265 -11.42 20.14 15.78
N MET A 266 -11.86 18.91 15.99
CA MET A 266 -11.24 17.73 15.36
C MET A 266 -11.46 17.71 13.84
N ASP A 267 -12.47 18.40 13.34
CA ASP A 267 -12.69 18.69 11.92
C ASP A 267 -11.53 19.47 11.28
N VAL A 268 -11.00 20.48 11.98
CA VAL A 268 -9.84 21.26 11.53
C VAL A 268 -8.59 20.40 11.50
N VAL A 269 -8.40 19.53 12.51
CA VAL A 269 -7.27 18.59 12.54
C VAL A 269 -7.30 17.65 11.36
N LYS A 270 -8.46 17.02 11.08
CA LYS A 270 -8.63 16.15 9.92
C LYS A 270 -8.35 16.90 8.62
N THR A 271 -8.90 18.09 8.45
CA THR A 271 -8.70 18.91 7.25
C THR A 271 -7.23 19.27 7.02
N ASN A 272 -6.49 19.61 8.09
CA ASN A 272 -5.06 19.91 7.99
C ASN A 272 -4.23 18.69 7.59
N ILE A 273 -4.58 17.51 8.11
CA ILE A 273 -3.94 16.23 7.76
C ILE A 273 -4.27 15.83 6.32
N GLU A 274 -5.52 15.98 5.88
CA GLU A 274 -5.91 15.71 4.49
C GLU A 274 -5.24 16.68 3.50
N THR A 275 -5.02 17.93 3.90
CA THR A 275 -4.36 18.95 3.05
C THR A 275 -2.91 18.56 2.68
N ILE A 276 -2.23 17.82 3.55
CA ILE A 276 -0.87 17.30 3.31
C ILE A 276 -0.88 15.88 2.69
N GLY A 277 -2.04 15.39 2.26
CA GLY A 277 -2.20 14.05 1.68
C GLY A 277 -2.14 12.92 2.71
N GLY A 278 -2.29 13.24 3.99
CA GLY A 278 -2.30 12.25 5.07
C GLY A 278 -3.70 11.71 5.37
N VAL A 279 -3.74 10.59 6.09
CA VAL A 279 -4.96 9.96 6.60
C VAL A 279 -4.88 9.87 8.12
N ILE A 280 -6.03 10.01 8.79
CA ILE A 280 -6.14 9.84 10.25
C ILE A 280 -7.15 8.73 10.60
N ASP A 281 -6.71 7.80 11.45
CA ASP A 281 -7.52 6.72 12.00
C ASP A 281 -7.55 6.79 13.54
N ILE A 282 -8.56 6.14 14.14
CA ILE A 282 -8.79 6.12 15.59
C ILE A 282 -9.03 4.68 16.04
N ALA A 283 -8.31 4.27 17.09
CA ALA A 283 -8.60 3.09 17.88
C ALA A 283 -8.91 3.52 19.32
N THR A 284 -10.01 3.05 19.90
CA THR A 284 -10.41 3.46 21.26
C THR A 284 -11.10 2.33 21.98
N GLN A 285 -10.86 2.22 23.28
CA GLN A 285 -11.55 1.26 24.15
C GLN A 285 -11.87 1.91 25.49
N LYS A 286 -13.13 1.77 25.91
CA LYS A 286 -13.62 2.38 27.15
C LYS A 286 -12.86 1.85 28.36
N GLY A 287 -12.33 2.77 29.16
CA GLY A 287 -11.52 2.49 30.36
C GLY A 287 -10.04 2.22 30.07
N VAL A 288 -9.65 1.95 28.83
CA VAL A 288 -8.25 1.64 28.45
C VAL A 288 -7.56 2.87 27.88
N GLY A 289 -8.20 3.56 26.92
CA GLY A 289 -7.60 4.74 26.29
C GLY A 289 -8.03 4.96 24.84
N THR A 290 -7.37 5.90 24.18
CA THR A 290 -7.56 6.20 22.75
C THR A 290 -6.21 6.34 22.07
N THR A 291 -6.12 5.87 20.83
CA THR A 291 -4.96 6.03 19.94
C THR A 291 -5.41 6.64 18.63
N PHE A 292 -4.79 7.75 18.25
CA PHE A 292 -4.93 8.37 16.93
C PHE A 292 -3.70 8.02 16.11
N THR A 293 -3.91 7.50 14.90
CA THR A 293 -2.83 7.13 13.96
C THR A 293 -2.93 8.03 12.73
N ILE A 294 -1.90 8.82 12.48
CA ILE A 294 -1.78 9.70 11.32
C ILE A 294 -0.74 9.11 10.37
N LYS A 295 -1.13 8.84 9.12
CA LYS A 295 -0.21 8.35 8.08
C LYS A 295 0.00 9.44 7.05
N ILE A 296 1.25 9.83 6.80
CA ILE A 296 1.61 10.89 5.85
C ILE A 296 2.59 10.33 4.81
N PRO A 297 2.34 10.54 3.49
CA PRO A 297 3.29 10.15 2.45
C PRO A 297 4.65 10.87 2.57
N LEU A 298 5.75 10.16 2.29
CA LEU A 298 7.11 10.73 2.37
C LEU A 298 7.44 11.71 1.23
N THR A 299 6.71 11.66 0.11
CA THR A 299 6.99 12.43 -1.10
C THR A 299 6.06 13.65 -1.24
N LEU A 300 6.58 14.76 -1.80
CA LEU A 300 5.72 15.73 -2.50
C LEU A 300 4.87 14.94 -3.50
N ALA A 301 3.54 15.06 -3.38
CA ALA A 301 2.54 14.09 -3.83
C ALA A 301 2.66 13.71 -5.33
N ILE A 302 3.59 12.80 -5.65
CA ILE A 302 3.62 12.09 -6.92
C ILE A 302 2.66 10.92 -6.77
N VAL A 303 1.63 10.90 -7.60
CA VAL A 303 0.59 9.87 -7.58
C VAL A 303 0.51 9.26 -8.96
N ALA A 304 0.43 7.94 -9.05
CA ALA A 304 0.10 7.28 -10.30
C ALA A 304 -1.39 7.52 -10.60
N ALA A 305 -1.68 8.10 -11.76
CA ALA A 305 -3.04 8.40 -12.18
C ALA A 305 -3.32 7.89 -13.59
N LEU A 306 -4.53 7.37 -13.78
CA LEU A 306 -5.06 7.00 -15.08
C LEU A 306 -5.59 8.26 -15.78
N ILE A 307 -5.07 8.55 -16.96
CA ILE A 307 -5.52 9.70 -17.75
C ILE A 307 -6.75 9.30 -18.56
N VAL A 308 -7.85 10.03 -18.39
CA VAL A 308 -9.14 9.76 -19.03
C VAL A 308 -9.66 11.00 -19.73
N ARG A 309 -10.52 10.84 -20.74
CA ARG A 309 -11.19 11.93 -21.44
C ARG A 309 -12.68 11.96 -21.11
N ALA A 310 -13.21 13.14 -20.83
CA ALA A 310 -14.63 13.43 -20.83
C ALA A 310 -14.89 14.72 -21.61
N GLY A 311 -15.68 14.61 -22.68
CA GLY A 311 -15.85 15.64 -23.69
C GLY A 311 -14.53 15.96 -24.38
N GLU A 312 -14.20 17.25 -24.43
CA GLU A 312 -12.94 17.73 -25.00
C GLU A 312 -11.80 17.79 -23.95
N SER A 313 -12.09 17.50 -22.68
CA SER A 313 -11.17 17.69 -21.56
C SER A 313 -10.58 16.38 -21.05
N ARG A 314 -9.31 16.43 -20.63
CA ARG A 314 -8.62 15.33 -19.97
C ARG A 314 -8.64 15.50 -18.45
N PHE A 315 -8.75 14.38 -17.75
CA PHE A 315 -8.77 14.29 -16.30
C PHE A 315 -7.83 13.18 -15.84
N ALA A 316 -7.33 13.30 -14.61
CA ALA A 316 -6.51 12.28 -13.97
C ALA A 316 -7.32 11.60 -12.87
N VAL A 317 -7.47 10.28 -12.93
CA VAL A 317 -8.10 9.47 -11.88
C VAL A 317 -7.02 8.74 -11.09
N PRO A 318 -6.91 8.92 -9.76
CA PRO A 318 -5.91 8.21 -8.96
C PRO A 318 -5.98 6.69 -9.17
N GLN A 319 -4.89 6.07 -9.60
CA GLN A 319 -4.88 4.64 -9.95
C GLN A 319 -5.23 3.76 -8.76
N LEU A 320 -4.83 4.16 -7.55
CA LEU A 320 -5.16 3.47 -6.30
C LEU A 320 -6.67 3.28 -6.09
N ALA A 321 -7.50 4.16 -6.64
CA ALA A 321 -8.94 4.06 -6.54
C ALA A 321 -9.56 3.21 -7.65
N VAL A 322 -8.82 2.88 -8.71
CA VAL A 322 -9.31 2.13 -9.88
C VAL A 322 -9.11 0.63 -9.65
N LEU A 323 -10.21 -0.12 -9.64
CA LEU A 323 -10.19 -1.58 -9.58
C LEU A 323 -9.99 -2.20 -10.96
N GLU A 324 -10.81 -1.77 -11.92
CA GLU A 324 -10.80 -2.30 -13.29
C GLU A 324 -11.38 -1.29 -14.28
N LEU A 325 -11.15 -1.54 -15.56
CA LEU A 325 -11.68 -0.76 -16.68
C LEU A 325 -12.60 -1.64 -17.51
N VAL A 326 -13.84 -1.21 -17.67
CA VAL A 326 -14.83 -1.95 -18.44
C VAL A 326 -15.21 -1.14 -19.66
N ARG A 327 -15.00 -1.69 -20.85
CA ARG A 327 -15.49 -1.07 -22.08
C ARG A 327 -16.97 -1.36 -22.22
N VAL A 328 -17.76 -0.32 -22.44
CA VAL A 328 -19.19 -0.43 -22.73
C VAL A 328 -19.39 0.05 -24.16
N ASP A 329 -19.94 -0.82 -25.00
CA ASP A 329 -20.44 -0.44 -26.32
C ASP A 329 -21.73 -1.21 -26.64
N ALA A 330 -22.42 -0.83 -27.70
CA ALA A 330 -23.70 -1.44 -28.08
C ALA A 330 -23.61 -2.96 -28.35
N THR A 331 -22.40 -3.46 -28.61
CA THR A 331 -22.08 -4.87 -28.91
C THR A 331 -21.50 -5.64 -27.73
N ALA A 332 -21.12 -4.95 -26.66
CA ALA A 332 -20.53 -5.56 -25.47
C ALA A 332 -21.60 -6.34 -24.67
N PRO A 333 -21.22 -7.47 -24.05
CA PRO A 333 -22.14 -8.23 -23.19
C PRO A 333 -22.56 -7.44 -21.95
N GLN A 334 -21.78 -6.43 -21.56
CA GLN A 334 -22.01 -5.57 -20.41
C GLN A 334 -22.66 -4.27 -20.90
N ARG A 335 -23.96 -4.11 -20.64
CA ARG A 335 -24.74 -2.94 -21.05
C ARG A 335 -25.05 -2.04 -19.85
N ILE A 336 -25.15 -0.74 -20.12
CA ILE A 336 -25.67 0.22 -19.15
C ILE A 336 -27.19 0.07 -19.15
N GLU A 337 -27.73 -0.36 -18.02
CA GLU A 337 -29.16 -0.40 -17.74
C GLU A 337 -29.54 0.90 -17.00
N ARG A 338 -30.81 1.32 -17.06
CA ARG A 338 -31.32 2.41 -16.22
C ARG A 338 -32.32 1.85 -15.23
N ILE A 339 -32.10 2.11 -13.95
CA ILE A 339 -33.03 1.77 -12.86
C ILE A 339 -33.39 3.07 -12.17
N ASN A 340 -34.68 3.42 -12.11
CA ASN A 340 -35.18 4.66 -11.50
C ASN A 340 -34.42 5.91 -11.98
N ASP A 341 -34.21 6.02 -13.30
CA ASP A 341 -33.42 7.07 -13.97
C ASP A 341 -31.92 7.14 -13.62
N ALA A 342 -31.39 6.23 -12.79
CA ALA A 342 -29.96 6.11 -12.54
C ALA A 342 -29.31 5.09 -13.49
N PRO A 343 -28.20 5.43 -14.17
CA PRO A 343 -27.46 4.48 -14.99
C PRO A 343 -26.69 3.49 -14.10
N VAL A 344 -26.85 2.20 -14.38
CA VAL A 344 -26.18 1.10 -13.67
C VAL A 344 -25.54 0.15 -14.68
N LEU A 345 -24.39 -0.41 -14.35
CA LEU A 345 -23.72 -1.45 -15.13
C LEU A 345 -23.95 -2.78 -14.45
N ARG A 346 -24.49 -3.77 -15.16
CA ARG A 346 -24.48 -5.15 -14.66
C ARG A 346 -23.09 -5.74 -14.87
N LEU A 347 -22.30 -5.76 -13.82
CA LEU A 347 -20.94 -6.29 -13.82
C LEU A 347 -20.89 -7.56 -12.96
N ARG A 348 -20.71 -8.72 -13.61
CA ARG A 348 -20.65 -10.05 -12.96
C ARG A 348 -21.90 -10.33 -12.09
N GLU A 349 -23.09 -10.10 -12.66
CA GLU A 349 -24.40 -10.22 -11.99
C GLU A 349 -24.63 -9.28 -10.79
N ARG A 350 -23.74 -8.31 -10.55
CA ARG A 350 -23.95 -7.25 -9.56
C ARG A 350 -24.22 -5.92 -10.26
N LEU A 351 -25.17 -5.16 -9.73
CA LEU A 351 -25.47 -3.81 -10.23
C LEU A 351 -24.44 -2.83 -9.68
N LEU A 352 -23.65 -2.26 -10.57
CA LEU A 352 -22.68 -1.22 -10.27
C LEU A 352 -23.30 0.14 -10.61
N PRO A 353 -23.52 1.05 -9.64
CA PRO A 353 -24.02 2.38 -9.95
C PRO A 353 -22.96 3.15 -10.75
N ILE A 354 -23.38 3.79 -11.86
CA ILE A 354 -22.49 4.57 -12.71
C ILE A 354 -22.84 6.05 -12.57
N VAL A 355 -21.83 6.88 -12.65
CA VAL A 355 -21.97 8.31 -12.89
C VAL A 355 -21.19 8.70 -14.14
N THR A 356 -21.72 9.62 -14.93
CA THR A 356 -21.03 10.11 -16.12
C THR A 356 -20.16 11.29 -15.74
N LEU A 357 -18.88 11.27 -16.11
CA LEU A 357 -17.98 12.37 -15.77
C LEU A 357 -18.46 13.68 -16.41
N LYS A 358 -19.04 13.63 -17.61
CA LYS A 358 -19.71 14.78 -18.26
C LYS A 358 -20.88 15.33 -17.43
N GLY A 359 -21.75 14.44 -16.94
CA GLY A 359 -22.89 14.84 -16.12
C GLY A 359 -22.45 15.50 -14.81
N LEU A 360 -21.39 14.98 -14.16
CA LEU A 360 -20.82 15.60 -12.96
C LEU A 360 -20.24 17.00 -13.23
N LEU A 361 -19.83 17.28 -14.47
CA LEU A 361 -19.33 18.58 -14.91
C LEU A 361 -20.43 19.54 -15.38
N GLY A 362 -21.70 19.11 -15.36
CA GLY A 362 -22.83 19.88 -15.87
C GLY A 362 -22.83 20.05 -17.40
N GLN A 363 -22.16 19.17 -18.13
CA GLN A 363 -22.18 19.13 -19.59
C GLN A 363 -23.36 18.30 -20.11
N ASP A 364 -23.85 18.62 -21.30
CA ASP A 364 -24.96 17.90 -21.95
C ASP A 364 -24.59 16.42 -22.17
N ASP A 365 -25.14 15.57 -21.29
CA ASP A 365 -24.99 14.13 -21.34
C ASP A 365 -26.07 13.54 -22.25
N THR A 366 -25.85 13.63 -23.56
CA THR A 366 -26.78 13.19 -24.61
C THR A 366 -26.93 11.66 -24.72
N GLY A 367 -26.88 10.95 -23.59
CA GLY A 367 -27.10 9.51 -23.53
C GLY A 367 -25.97 8.72 -24.16
N THR A 368 -24.72 9.05 -23.82
CA THR A 368 -23.57 8.26 -24.29
C THR A 368 -23.61 6.88 -23.63
N GLU A 369 -24.24 5.90 -24.27
CA GLU A 369 -24.27 4.48 -23.82
C GLU A 369 -22.97 3.73 -24.17
N THR A 370 -21.99 4.44 -24.71
CA THR A 370 -20.73 3.89 -25.20
C THR A 370 -19.54 4.64 -24.62
N GLY A 371 -18.52 3.93 -24.17
CA GLY A 371 -17.31 4.50 -23.60
C GLY A 371 -16.58 3.50 -22.72
N PHE A 372 -15.89 4.02 -21.70
CA PHE A 372 -15.21 3.22 -20.70
C PHE A 372 -15.76 3.54 -19.33
N VAL A 373 -16.08 2.51 -18.55
CA VAL A 373 -16.44 2.62 -17.15
C VAL A 373 -15.19 2.34 -16.33
N VAL A 374 -14.69 3.38 -15.65
CA VAL A 374 -13.66 3.24 -14.64
C VAL A 374 -14.33 2.76 -13.36
N VAL A 375 -14.14 1.49 -13.00
CA VAL A 375 -14.68 0.91 -11.78
C VAL A 375 -13.80 1.36 -10.62
N ALA A 376 -14.34 2.21 -9.76
CA ALA A 376 -13.63 2.76 -8.62
C ALA A 376 -14.16 2.21 -7.29
N GLN A 377 -13.27 2.09 -6.31
CA GLN A 377 -13.61 1.72 -4.94
C GLN A 377 -13.12 2.75 -3.93
N VAL A 378 -14.04 3.17 -3.06
CA VAL A 378 -13.75 4.04 -1.92
C VAL A 378 -14.33 3.39 -0.66
N GLY A 379 -13.44 2.94 0.22
CA GLY A 379 -13.83 2.13 1.39
C GLY A 379 -14.56 0.86 0.94
N ARG A 380 -15.83 0.72 1.33
CA ARG A 380 -16.70 -0.40 0.93
C ARG A 380 -17.57 -0.10 -0.29
N GLN A 381 -17.61 1.16 -0.75
CA GLN A 381 -18.48 1.59 -1.84
C GLN A 381 -17.77 1.40 -3.18
N ARG A 382 -18.44 0.70 -4.11
CA ARG A 382 -18.00 0.54 -5.50
C ARG A 382 -18.93 1.29 -6.43
N PHE A 383 -18.37 1.99 -7.40
CA PHE A 383 -19.13 2.74 -8.40
C PHE A 383 -18.34 2.84 -9.70
N GLY A 384 -19.04 3.06 -10.80
CA GLY A 384 -18.46 3.30 -12.12
C GLY A 384 -18.39 4.78 -12.44
N ILE A 385 -17.29 5.22 -13.05
CA ILE A 385 -17.18 6.54 -13.68
C ILE A 385 -17.15 6.33 -15.18
N LEU A 386 -18.21 6.72 -15.88
CA LEU A 386 -18.25 6.65 -17.34
C LEU A 386 -17.47 7.82 -17.96
N VAL A 387 -16.51 7.47 -18.81
CA VAL A 387 -15.62 8.37 -19.55
C VAL A 387 -15.62 7.98 -21.04
N ASP A 388 -15.25 8.91 -21.91
CA ASP A 388 -15.27 8.68 -23.35
C ASP A 388 -14.09 7.80 -23.81
N GLU A 389 -12.92 8.05 -23.24
CA GLU A 389 -11.67 7.38 -23.62
C GLU A 389 -10.76 7.25 -22.41
N VAL A 390 -10.01 6.16 -22.37
CA VAL A 390 -8.95 5.93 -21.39
C VAL A 390 -7.63 5.90 -22.14
N PHE A 391 -6.65 6.67 -21.68
CA PHE A 391 -5.31 6.70 -22.27
C PHE A 391 -4.41 5.69 -21.55
N HIS A 392 -3.48 6.19 -20.73
CA HIS A 392 -2.49 5.42 -20.03
C HIS A 392 -2.33 5.94 -18.61
N THR A 393 -1.56 5.21 -17.80
CA THR A 393 -1.17 5.65 -16.47
C THR A 393 0.08 6.52 -16.53
N GLU A 394 0.06 7.64 -15.83
CA GLU A 394 1.18 8.58 -15.70
C GLU A 394 1.45 8.90 -14.22
N GLU A 395 2.72 9.09 -13.87
CA GLU A 395 3.11 9.63 -12.56
C GLU A 395 2.96 11.15 -12.60
N ILE A 396 2.00 11.67 -11.82
CA ILE A 396 1.65 13.09 -11.81
C ILE A 396 2.03 13.75 -10.50
N VAL A 397 2.51 14.99 -10.57
CA VAL A 397 2.75 15.82 -9.38
C VAL A 397 1.45 16.52 -9.01
N VAL A 398 0.88 16.20 -7.85
CA VAL A 398 -0.36 16.79 -7.38
C VAL A 398 -0.10 18.18 -6.80
N LYS A 399 -0.70 19.19 -7.41
CA LYS A 399 -0.75 20.56 -6.88
C LYS A 399 -2.13 20.78 -6.24
N PRO A 400 -2.19 21.26 -4.98
CA PRO A 400 -3.46 21.48 -4.31
C PRO A 400 -4.28 22.56 -5.02
N MET A 401 -5.61 22.43 -4.98
CA MET A 401 -6.50 23.44 -5.54
C MET A 401 -6.36 24.78 -4.82
N SER A 402 -6.50 25.87 -5.60
CA SER A 402 -6.55 27.22 -5.05
C SER A 402 -7.71 27.36 -4.06
N THR A 403 -7.55 28.19 -3.03
CA THR A 403 -8.56 28.40 -1.98
C THR A 403 -9.93 28.80 -2.53
N LYS A 404 -9.97 29.44 -3.70
CA LYS A 404 -11.21 29.80 -4.40
C LYS A 404 -11.95 28.60 -4.99
N LEU A 405 -11.25 27.51 -5.33
CA LEU A 405 -11.81 26.32 -6.00
C LEU A 405 -11.94 25.10 -5.07
N ARG A 406 -11.40 25.16 -3.85
CA ARG A 406 -11.45 24.07 -2.85
C ARG A 406 -12.86 23.62 -2.45
N HIS A 407 -13.87 24.45 -2.67
CA HIS A 407 -15.27 24.12 -2.37
C HIS A 407 -15.89 23.14 -3.37
N ILE A 408 -15.20 22.84 -4.49
CA ILE A 408 -15.65 21.88 -5.50
C ILE A 408 -15.19 20.48 -5.07
N PRO A 409 -16.09 19.61 -4.57
CA PRO A 409 -15.69 18.32 -4.00
C PRO A 409 -15.28 17.29 -5.06
N LEU A 410 -15.46 17.60 -6.35
CA LEU A 410 -15.18 16.67 -7.46
C LEU A 410 -13.68 16.45 -7.70
N PHE A 411 -12.82 17.36 -7.23
CA PHE A 411 -11.40 17.36 -7.57
C PHE A 411 -10.50 17.43 -6.34
N ALA A 412 -9.50 16.56 -6.29
CA ALA A 412 -8.48 16.53 -5.24
C ALA A 412 -7.37 17.57 -5.49
N GLY A 413 -7.16 17.96 -6.74
CA GLY A 413 -6.03 18.79 -7.14
C GLY A 413 -5.98 19.05 -8.65
N ASN A 414 -4.86 19.61 -9.09
CA ASN A 414 -4.50 19.74 -10.49
C ASN A 414 -3.07 19.27 -10.73
N THR A 415 -2.74 18.99 -11.98
CA THR A 415 -1.39 18.64 -12.40
C THR A 415 -1.13 19.13 -13.82
N ILE A 416 0.12 19.01 -14.26
CA ILE A 416 0.57 19.34 -15.62
C ILE A 416 1.09 18.04 -16.23
N LEU A 417 0.52 17.63 -17.36
CA LEU A 417 0.93 16.41 -18.07
C LEU A 417 2.21 16.62 -18.89
N GLY A 418 2.76 15.52 -19.41
CA GLY A 418 3.92 15.53 -20.29
C GLY A 418 3.79 16.43 -21.54
N ASP A 419 2.58 16.75 -22.01
CA ASP A 419 2.36 17.67 -23.13
C ASP A 419 2.15 19.14 -22.70
N GLY A 420 2.28 19.44 -21.40
CA GLY A 420 2.04 20.76 -20.82
C GLY A 420 0.57 21.07 -20.56
N ALA A 421 -0.35 20.15 -20.85
CA ALA A 421 -1.77 20.35 -20.55
C ALA A 421 -2.00 20.34 -19.04
N VAL A 422 -2.77 21.32 -18.56
CA VAL A 422 -3.25 21.34 -17.17
C VAL A 422 -4.47 20.45 -17.07
N VAL A 423 -4.42 19.44 -16.21
CA VAL A 423 -5.54 18.51 -15.97
C VAL A 423 -5.94 18.50 -14.51
N LEU A 424 -7.24 18.33 -14.28
CA LEU A 424 -7.80 18.20 -12.94
C LEU A 424 -7.73 16.74 -12.47
N ILE A 425 -7.40 16.56 -11.21
CA ILE A 425 -7.34 15.25 -10.57
C ILE A 425 -8.68 14.99 -9.91
N VAL A 426 -9.38 13.97 -10.38
CA VAL A 426 -10.68 13.54 -9.84
C VAL A 426 -10.50 13.07 -8.40
N ASP A 427 -11.40 13.47 -7.51
CA ASP A 427 -11.51 12.91 -6.16
C ASP A 427 -12.57 11.80 -6.12
N PRO A 428 -12.16 10.52 -6.02
CA PRO A 428 -13.09 9.41 -5.91
C PRO A 428 -14.03 9.52 -4.70
N ASN A 429 -13.57 10.10 -3.59
CA ASN A 429 -14.41 10.28 -2.40
C ASN A 429 -15.54 11.28 -2.66
N GLY A 430 -15.21 12.39 -3.34
CA GLY A 430 -16.17 13.38 -3.77
C GLY A 430 -17.25 12.80 -4.68
N ILE A 431 -16.83 11.98 -5.65
CA ILE A 431 -17.76 11.28 -6.54
C ILE A 431 -18.64 10.28 -5.77
N ALA A 432 -18.06 9.47 -4.89
CA ALA A 432 -18.82 8.49 -4.09
C ALA A 432 -19.96 9.15 -3.29
N ARG A 433 -19.72 10.34 -2.72
CA ARG A 433 -20.75 11.10 -2.01
C ARG A 433 -21.91 11.53 -2.92
N GLN A 434 -21.63 11.92 -4.16
CA GLN A 434 -22.67 12.27 -5.12
C GLN A 434 -23.46 11.06 -5.61
N VAL A 435 -22.79 9.91 -5.81
CA VAL A 435 -23.46 8.65 -6.15
C VAL A 435 -24.45 8.25 -5.05
N SER A 436 -24.07 8.39 -3.78
CA SER A 436 -24.94 8.07 -2.63
C SER A 436 -26.13 9.02 -2.47
N GLN A 437 -26.01 10.28 -2.89
CA GLN A 437 -27.09 11.27 -2.82
C GLN A 437 -28.08 11.14 -3.99
N GLY A 438 -27.62 10.79 -5.20
CA GLY A 438 -28.48 10.56 -6.36
C GLY A 438 -29.40 9.34 -6.22
N ALA A 439 -28.98 8.33 -5.44
CA ALA A 439 -29.77 7.12 -5.19
C ALA A 439 -30.96 7.31 -4.21
N GLN A 440 -31.07 8.46 -3.52
CA GLN A 440 -32.12 8.68 -2.51
C GLN A 440 -33.47 9.15 -3.10
N GLY A 441 -33.57 9.38 -4.41
CA GLY A 441 -34.79 9.85 -5.07
C GLY A 441 -35.85 8.79 -5.41
N GLY A 442 -35.56 7.50 -5.25
CA GLY A 442 -36.47 6.44 -5.69
C GLY A 442 -36.26 5.12 -4.98
N GLY A 443 -36.84 4.98 -3.78
CA GLY A 443 -36.95 3.74 -3.02
C GLY A 443 -35.60 3.13 -2.59
N PRO A 444 -35.54 2.35 -1.50
CA PRO A 444 -34.33 1.60 -1.20
C PRO A 444 -34.11 0.58 -2.32
N ILE A 445 -33.10 0.80 -3.17
CA ILE A 445 -32.40 -0.34 -3.75
C ILE A 445 -31.74 -0.99 -2.54
N GLU A 446 -32.36 -2.05 -2.04
CA GLU A 446 -31.82 -2.87 -0.99
C GLU A 446 -30.41 -3.26 -1.41
N ALA A 447 -29.42 -2.58 -0.84
CA ALA A 447 -28.11 -3.14 -0.66
C ALA A 447 -28.36 -4.37 0.21
N GLU A 448 -28.50 -5.53 -0.45
CA GLU A 448 -28.50 -6.82 0.20
C GLU A 448 -27.33 -6.80 1.16
N SER A 449 -27.71 -6.75 2.43
CA SER A 449 -26.79 -6.86 3.53
C SER A 449 -26.26 -8.28 3.40
N GLU A 450 -24.98 -8.43 3.08
CA GLU A 450 -24.30 -9.73 3.13
C GLU A 450 -24.35 -10.22 4.59
N SER A 451 -25.43 -10.92 4.89
CA SER A 451 -25.63 -11.82 6.01
C SER A 451 -26.26 -13.08 5.41
N GLY A 452 -25.41 -14.00 4.95
CA GLY A 452 -25.86 -15.28 4.38
C GLY A 452 -24.73 -16.06 3.71
N GLU A 453 -24.31 -17.13 4.40
CA GLU A 453 -23.55 -18.30 3.92
C GLU A 453 -22.02 -18.15 3.75
N LEU A 454 -21.30 -18.80 4.68
CA LEU A 454 -19.93 -19.24 4.46
C LEU A 454 -19.93 -20.22 3.28
N GLY A 455 -19.69 -19.70 2.09
CA GLY A 455 -19.34 -20.48 0.90
C GLY A 455 -17.96 -20.09 0.43
N ASP A 456 -17.17 -21.08 0.00
CA ASP A 456 -15.76 -20.90 -0.40
C ASP A 456 -15.52 -19.67 -1.27
N PRO A 457 -14.44 -18.90 -1.01
CA PRO A 457 -14.11 -17.69 -1.76
C PRO A 457 -13.86 -18.02 -3.25
N LYS A 458 -14.48 -17.24 -4.14
CA LYS A 458 -14.22 -17.34 -5.59
C LYS A 458 -12.75 -17.02 -5.88
N THR A 459 -12.11 -17.81 -6.75
CA THR A 459 -10.69 -17.64 -7.08
C THR A 459 -10.56 -17.07 -8.50
N THR A 460 -9.73 -16.04 -8.65
CA THR A 460 -9.40 -15.46 -9.95
C THR A 460 -8.33 -16.30 -10.64
N LEU A 461 -8.65 -16.84 -11.81
CA LEU A 461 -7.82 -17.71 -12.63
C LEU A 461 -7.47 -17.05 -13.96
N LEU A 462 -6.21 -17.08 -14.34
CA LEU A 462 -5.75 -16.80 -15.70
C LEU A 462 -5.90 -18.07 -16.54
N VAL A 463 -6.68 -18.00 -17.61
CA VAL A 463 -6.90 -19.07 -18.60
C VAL A 463 -6.06 -18.79 -19.84
N PHE A 464 -5.35 -19.80 -20.32
CA PHE A 464 -4.53 -19.75 -21.52
C PHE A 464 -4.62 -21.06 -22.29
N LYS A 465 -4.19 -21.05 -23.55
CA LYS A 465 -4.01 -22.28 -24.34
C LYS A 465 -2.61 -22.81 -24.15
N GLY A 466 -2.48 -24.11 -23.97
CA GLY A 466 -1.17 -24.77 -23.97
C GLY A 466 -1.26 -26.16 -24.56
N GLY A 467 -0.52 -26.42 -25.64
CA GLY A 467 -0.31 -27.76 -26.20
C GLY A 467 -1.59 -28.35 -26.80
N ALA A 468 -1.57 -28.62 -28.11
CA ALA A 468 -2.70 -29.22 -28.85
C ALA A 468 -4.07 -28.48 -28.71
N GLY A 469 -4.06 -27.21 -28.29
CA GLY A 469 -5.26 -26.38 -28.13
C GLY A 469 -6.05 -26.62 -26.83
N SER A 470 -5.47 -27.33 -25.85
CA SER A 470 -6.11 -27.52 -24.54
C SER A 470 -6.16 -26.22 -23.74
N PHE A 471 -7.25 -26.00 -22.99
CA PHE A 471 -7.36 -24.87 -22.06
C PHE A 471 -6.68 -25.24 -20.77
N LYS A 472 -5.81 -24.36 -20.29
CA LYS A 472 -5.12 -24.47 -19.02
C LYS A 472 -5.35 -23.22 -18.21
N ALA A 473 -5.30 -23.32 -16.88
CA ALA A 473 -5.47 -22.19 -16.01
C ALA A 473 -4.52 -22.20 -14.81
N VAL A 474 -4.19 -21.00 -14.32
CA VAL A 474 -3.41 -20.77 -13.11
C VAL A 474 -4.06 -19.69 -12.27
N PRO A 475 -4.00 -19.76 -10.92
CA PRO A 475 -4.47 -18.64 -10.11
C PRO A 475 -3.68 -17.36 -10.39
N LEU A 476 -4.40 -16.27 -10.64
CA LEU A 476 -3.82 -14.98 -11.00
C LEU A 476 -2.93 -14.43 -9.88
N SER A 477 -3.25 -14.75 -8.63
CA SER A 477 -2.44 -14.40 -7.46
C SER A 477 -1.00 -14.93 -7.52
N LEU A 478 -0.75 -15.96 -8.31
CA LEU A 478 0.59 -16.54 -8.49
C LEU A 478 1.35 -15.90 -9.66
N VAL A 479 0.64 -15.21 -10.55
CA VAL A 479 1.21 -14.58 -11.73
C VAL A 479 1.75 -13.21 -11.35
N THR A 480 3.04 -13.00 -11.53
CA THR A 480 3.65 -11.69 -11.28
C THR A 480 3.62 -10.80 -12.51
N ARG A 481 3.62 -11.40 -13.72
CA ARG A 481 3.43 -10.65 -14.95
C ARG A 481 2.96 -11.51 -16.12
N LEU A 482 2.30 -10.88 -17.08
CA LEU A 482 2.06 -11.41 -18.42
C LEU A 482 2.95 -10.63 -19.39
N GLU A 483 3.73 -11.33 -20.19
CA GLU A 483 4.70 -10.74 -21.11
C GLU A 483 4.54 -11.36 -22.50
N GLU A 484 4.71 -10.54 -23.52
CA GLU A 484 4.90 -11.00 -24.89
C GLU A 484 6.34 -10.67 -25.30
N ILE A 485 7.14 -11.71 -25.52
CA ILE A 485 8.54 -11.56 -25.88
C ILE A 485 8.75 -11.80 -27.36
N ASP A 486 9.78 -11.15 -27.89
CA ASP A 486 10.36 -11.52 -29.18
C ASP A 486 11.10 -12.84 -29.01
N ALA A 487 10.60 -13.88 -29.67
CA ALA A 487 11.13 -15.24 -29.64
C ALA A 487 12.59 -15.32 -30.11
N ALA A 488 13.05 -14.37 -30.93
CA ALA A 488 14.45 -14.29 -31.37
C ALA A 488 15.42 -13.95 -30.22
N LYS A 489 14.91 -13.45 -29.07
CA LYS A 489 15.71 -13.14 -27.88
C LYS A 489 15.87 -14.32 -26.92
N VAL A 490 15.29 -15.48 -27.25
CA VAL A 490 15.45 -16.70 -26.46
C VAL A 490 16.83 -17.30 -26.76
N GLU A 491 17.68 -17.35 -25.76
CA GLU A 491 19.01 -17.95 -25.82
C GLU A 491 18.96 -19.41 -25.37
N TRP A 492 19.64 -20.30 -26.09
CA TRP A 492 19.70 -21.72 -25.75
C TRP A 492 21.06 -22.06 -25.14
N LEU A 493 21.11 -22.28 -23.83
CA LEU A 493 22.33 -22.69 -23.11
C LEU A 493 22.15 -24.07 -22.52
N GLY A 494 23.03 -25.02 -22.90
CA GLY A 494 22.98 -26.39 -22.38
C GLY A 494 21.67 -27.14 -22.68
N GLY A 495 21.01 -26.81 -23.80
CA GLY A 495 19.70 -27.36 -24.16
C GLY A 495 18.52 -26.70 -23.45
N ARG A 496 18.75 -25.62 -22.68
CA ARG A 496 17.68 -24.88 -21.99
C ARG A 496 17.42 -23.51 -22.61
N PRO A 497 16.14 -23.16 -22.80
CA PRO A 497 15.72 -21.85 -23.28
C PRO A 497 15.73 -20.83 -22.13
N LEU A 498 16.43 -19.73 -22.32
CA LEU A 498 16.61 -18.66 -21.36
C LEU A 498 16.31 -17.32 -22.03
N ILE A 499 15.90 -16.33 -21.25
CA ILE A 499 15.80 -14.95 -21.71
C ILE A 499 16.40 -13.99 -20.69
N GLN A 500 17.04 -12.93 -21.17
CA GLN A 500 17.47 -11.85 -20.29
C GLN A 500 16.25 -11.01 -19.88
N TYR A 501 15.87 -11.11 -18.61
CA TYR A 501 14.76 -10.38 -18.02
C TYR A 501 15.26 -9.52 -16.86
N ARG A 502 15.09 -8.19 -16.97
CA ARG A 502 15.54 -7.19 -15.98
C ARG A 502 17.01 -7.35 -15.56
N GLY A 503 17.89 -7.67 -16.51
CA GLY A 503 19.33 -7.82 -16.28
C GLY A 503 19.75 -9.15 -15.64
N ARG A 504 18.82 -10.08 -15.39
CA ARG A 504 19.09 -11.45 -14.94
C ARG A 504 18.64 -12.46 -16.00
N LEU A 505 19.21 -13.65 -16.00
CA LEU A 505 18.75 -14.75 -16.86
C LEU A 505 17.52 -15.41 -16.23
N MET A 506 16.45 -15.51 -17.00
CA MET A 506 15.20 -16.15 -16.60
C MET A 506 14.98 -17.41 -17.44
N PRO A 507 14.84 -18.61 -16.81
CA PRO A 507 14.48 -19.83 -17.52
C PRO A 507 13.07 -19.78 -18.08
N LEU A 508 12.91 -20.31 -19.29
CA LEU A 508 11.63 -20.52 -19.93
C LEU A 508 11.25 -21.99 -19.85
N VAL A 509 10.00 -22.28 -19.46
CA VAL A 509 9.49 -23.65 -19.34
C VAL A 509 8.16 -23.74 -20.08
N PRO A 510 7.96 -24.68 -21.01
CA PRO A 510 6.69 -24.83 -21.69
C PRO A 510 5.60 -25.32 -20.73
N ALA A 511 4.40 -24.76 -20.84
CA ALA A 511 3.22 -25.15 -20.04
C ALA A 511 2.66 -26.54 -20.39
N ASP A 512 3.16 -27.13 -21.47
CA ASP A 512 2.87 -28.48 -21.92
C ASP A 512 4.05 -28.99 -22.77
N GLU A 513 4.39 -30.28 -22.70
CA GLU A 513 5.48 -30.85 -23.50
C GLU A 513 5.27 -30.67 -25.02
N ALA A 514 4.02 -30.53 -25.46
CA ALA A 514 3.69 -30.28 -26.86
C ALA A 514 3.91 -28.82 -27.32
N ILE A 515 4.19 -27.88 -26.41
CA ILE A 515 4.48 -26.49 -26.76
C ILE A 515 5.93 -26.37 -27.21
N ALA A 516 6.13 -26.10 -28.49
CA ALA A 516 7.42 -25.70 -29.02
C ALA A 516 7.64 -24.21 -28.74
N ILE A 517 8.74 -23.88 -28.06
CA ILE A 517 9.16 -22.50 -27.87
C ILE A 517 9.55 -21.94 -29.23
N ARG A 518 8.87 -20.86 -29.64
CA ARG A 518 9.13 -20.21 -30.92
C ARG A 518 10.57 -19.70 -30.95
N THR A 519 11.15 -19.67 -32.15
CA THR A 519 12.48 -19.07 -32.40
C THR A 519 12.38 -17.72 -33.12
N GLU A 520 11.20 -17.40 -33.68
CA GLU A 520 10.92 -16.15 -34.40
C GLU A 520 9.49 -15.69 -34.11
N GLY A 521 9.24 -14.38 -34.18
CA GLY A 521 7.92 -13.78 -33.89
C GLY A 521 7.64 -13.59 -32.40
N THR A 522 6.38 -13.40 -32.05
CA THR A 522 5.97 -13.14 -30.66
C THR A 522 5.67 -14.45 -29.91
N GLN A 523 6.12 -14.55 -28.66
CA GLN A 523 5.84 -15.66 -27.75
C GLN A 523 5.24 -15.12 -26.44
N ALA A 524 4.06 -15.63 -26.07
CA ALA A 524 3.42 -15.29 -24.81
C ALA A 524 4.08 -16.05 -23.64
N LEU A 525 4.29 -15.32 -22.54
CA LEU A 525 4.88 -15.81 -21.31
C LEU A 525 4.03 -15.41 -20.11
N VAL A 526 3.78 -16.37 -19.23
CA VAL A 526 3.28 -16.12 -17.88
C VAL A 526 4.46 -16.15 -16.93
N VAL A 527 4.81 -14.99 -16.36
CA VAL A 527 5.95 -14.84 -15.46
C VAL A 527 5.51 -15.11 -14.03
N PHE A 528 6.25 -15.99 -13.39
CA PHE A 528 6.16 -16.30 -11.98
C PHE A 528 7.43 -15.83 -11.30
N SER A 529 7.32 -15.25 -10.11
CA SER A 529 8.49 -14.93 -9.29
C SER A 529 8.27 -15.30 -7.84
N ASP A 530 9.31 -15.87 -7.23
CA ASP A 530 9.40 -16.22 -5.83
C ASP A 530 10.70 -15.62 -5.27
N GLY A 531 10.58 -14.49 -4.57
CA GLY A 531 11.73 -13.70 -4.13
C GLY A 531 12.64 -13.27 -5.28
N ASP A 532 13.90 -13.72 -5.24
CA ASP A 532 14.93 -13.45 -6.25
C ASP A 532 14.84 -14.34 -7.51
N ARG A 533 13.95 -15.33 -7.51
CA ARG A 533 13.83 -16.32 -8.57
C ARG A 533 12.64 -15.97 -9.46
N ALA A 534 12.84 -15.99 -10.77
CA ALA A 534 11.80 -15.75 -11.77
C ALA A 534 11.84 -16.85 -12.83
N MET A 535 10.67 -17.25 -13.33
CA MET A 535 10.52 -18.23 -14.40
C MET A 535 9.43 -17.76 -15.35
N GLY A 536 9.66 -17.90 -16.66
CA GLY A 536 8.65 -17.68 -17.68
C GLY A 536 8.01 -19.00 -18.08
N LEU A 537 6.70 -19.16 -17.85
CA LEU A 537 5.93 -20.27 -18.40
C LEU A 537 5.50 -19.91 -19.82
N VAL A 538 5.96 -20.69 -20.81
CA VAL A 538 5.66 -20.49 -22.22
C VAL A 538 4.28 -21.06 -22.54
N VAL A 539 3.41 -20.20 -23.07
CA VAL A 539 2.02 -20.54 -23.43
C VAL A 539 1.76 -20.18 -24.90
N ASP A 540 0.79 -20.84 -25.53
CA ASP A 540 0.47 -20.57 -26.94
C ASP A 540 -0.22 -19.21 -27.10
N GLU A 541 -1.18 -18.93 -26.22
CA GLU A 541 -2.03 -17.74 -26.24
C GLU A 541 -2.68 -17.56 -24.87
N ILE A 542 -2.68 -16.33 -24.34
CA ILE A 542 -3.47 -15.98 -23.17
C ILE A 542 -4.92 -15.77 -23.62
N VAL A 543 -5.87 -16.46 -22.97
CA VAL A 543 -7.28 -16.45 -23.40
C VAL A 543 -8.06 -15.40 -22.61
N ASP A 544 -8.11 -15.51 -21.28
CA ASP A 544 -8.91 -14.62 -20.43
C ASP A 544 -8.53 -14.76 -18.95
N ILE A 545 -9.02 -13.85 -18.11
CA ILE A 545 -9.00 -13.97 -16.65
C ILE A 545 -10.44 -14.19 -16.18
N VAL A 546 -10.69 -15.29 -15.47
CA VAL A 546 -12.03 -15.71 -15.02
C VAL A 546 -12.08 -15.79 -13.49
N GLU A 547 -13.21 -15.44 -12.90
CA GLU A 547 -13.44 -15.56 -11.46
C GLU A 547 -14.53 -16.60 -11.23
N GLU A 548 -14.12 -17.79 -10.82
CA GLU A 548 -15.00 -18.97 -10.72
C GLU A 548 -14.81 -19.65 -9.36
N ARG A 549 -15.83 -20.42 -8.95
CA ARG A 549 -15.66 -21.39 -7.85
C ARG A 549 -14.94 -22.61 -8.43
N LEU A 550 -13.88 -23.01 -7.77
CA LEU A 550 -13.02 -24.09 -8.24
C LEU A 550 -13.55 -25.44 -7.77
N ASP A 551 -14.59 -25.94 -8.46
CA ASP A 551 -15.04 -27.32 -8.30
C ASP A 551 -14.13 -28.22 -9.16
N ILE A 552 -13.05 -28.73 -8.55
CA ILE A 552 -12.11 -29.63 -9.22
C ILE A 552 -12.76 -31.01 -9.30
N GLU A 553 -13.18 -31.42 -10.49
CA GLU A 553 -13.94 -32.65 -10.69
C GLU A 553 -13.02 -33.90 -10.79
N ILE A 554 -11.73 -33.72 -11.06
CA ILE A 554 -10.80 -34.83 -11.33
C ILE A 554 -9.42 -34.58 -10.67
N ALA A 555 -9.07 -35.41 -9.70
CA ALA A 555 -7.70 -35.52 -9.18
C ALA A 555 -6.83 -36.21 -10.23
N ALA A 556 -6.00 -35.45 -10.95
CA ALA A 556 -5.12 -36.01 -11.95
C ALA A 556 -3.94 -36.75 -11.28
N GLU A 557 -3.63 -37.98 -11.69
CA GLU A 557 -2.41 -38.72 -11.28
C GLU A 557 -1.10 -38.10 -11.84
N ARG A 558 -1.19 -36.90 -12.42
CA ARG A 558 -0.13 -36.19 -13.14
C ARG A 558 0.43 -35.06 -12.27
N SER A 559 1.73 -35.10 -11.99
CA SER A 559 2.39 -34.14 -11.07
C SER A 559 2.40 -32.68 -11.57
N ASP A 560 2.24 -32.44 -12.87
CA ASP A 560 2.17 -31.13 -13.52
C ASP A 560 0.80 -30.43 -13.42
N LEU A 561 -0.22 -31.12 -12.93
CA LEU A 561 -1.60 -30.63 -12.82
C LEU A 561 -2.10 -30.70 -11.38
N ILE A 562 -2.88 -29.69 -10.97
CA ILE A 562 -3.63 -29.71 -9.69
C ILE A 562 -4.92 -30.53 -9.89
N GLY A 563 -5.50 -30.47 -11.08
CA GLY A 563 -6.69 -31.21 -11.48
C GLY A 563 -7.34 -30.56 -12.70
N SER A 564 -8.53 -31.00 -13.08
CA SER A 564 -9.32 -30.40 -14.14
C SER A 564 -10.61 -29.81 -13.59
N ALA A 565 -10.98 -28.62 -14.05
CA ALA A 565 -12.22 -27.93 -13.67
C ALA A 565 -12.97 -27.47 -14.91
N VAL A 566 -14.29 -27.34 -14.80
CA VAL A 566 -15.13 -26.81 -15.88
C VAL A 566 -15.20 -25.29 -15.72
N LEU A 567 -14.42 -24.55 -16.52
CA LEU A 567 -14.44 -23.09 -16.55
C LEU A 567 -15.24 -22.62 -17.76
N ARG A 568 -16.30 -21.82 -17.53
CA ARG A 568 -17.22 -21.35 -18.60
C ARG A 568 -17.76 -22.47 -19.51
N GLY A 569 -18.08 -23.64 -18.93
CA GLY A 569 -18.60 -24.79 -19.67
C GLY A 569 -17.56 -25.53 -20.52
N ARG A 570 -16.26 -25.29 -20.30
CA ARG A 570 -15.16 -26.00 -20.97
C ARG A 570 -14.24 -26.67 -19.95
N ALA A 571 -13.86 -27.91 -20.22
CA ALA A 571 -12.85 -28.62 -19.43
C ALA A 571 -11.51 -27.86 -19.54
N THR A 572 -10.98 -27.43 -18.38
CA THR A 572 -9.75 -26.65 -18.26
C THR A 572 -8.84 -27.28 -17.23
N ASP A 573 -7.60 -27.51 -17.61
CA ASP A 573 -6.59 -28.12 -16.72
C ASP A 573 -5.96 -27.05 -15.83
N ILE A 574 -6.00 -27.25 -14.53
CA ILE A 574 -5.39 -26.34 -13.55
C ILE A 574 -3.92 -26.74 -13.39
N ILE A 575 -3.01 -25.85 -13.80
CA ILE A 575 -1.57 -26.15 -13.77
C ILE A 575 -1.03 -26.10 -12.34
N ASN A 576 -0.28 -27.14 -11.96
CA ASN A 576 0.48 -27.16 -10.73
C ASN A 576 1.80 -26.41 -10.89
N ILE A 577 1.80 -25.10 -10.66
CA ILE A 577 3.01 -24.27 -10.76
C ILE A 577 4.14 -24.75 -9.82
N ALA A 578 3.80 -25.41 -8.71
CA ALA A 578 4.80 -25.96 -7.78
C ALA A 578 5.60 -27.12 -8.38
N HIS A 579 5.12 -27.75 -9.47
CA HIS A 579 5.87 -28.72 -10.25
C HIS A 579 6.97 -28.08 -11.10
N PHE A 580 6.70 -26.91 -11.69
CA PHE A 580 7.59 -26.29 -12.70
C PHE A 580 8.73 -25.46 -12.08
N LEU A 581 8.53 -24.91 -10.88
CA LEU A 581 9.53 -24.07 -10.21
C LEU A 581 10.85 -24.81 -9.90
N PRO A 582 10.82 -26.07 -9.41
CA PRO A 582 12.03 -26.88 -9.23
C PRO A 582 12.69 -27.28 -10.55
N LEU A 583 11.93 -27.67 -11.58
CA LEU A 583 12.47 -27.99 -12.92
C LEU A 583 13.30 -26.83 -13.52
N ALA A 584 12.90 -25.58 -13.25
CA ALA A 584 13.59 -24.39 -13.74
C ALA A 584 14.92 -24.09 -13.02
N TYR A 585 15.12 -24.60 -11.79
CA TYR A 585 16.24 -24.24 -10.91
C TYR A 585 17.09 -25.42 -10.39
N ASP A 586 16.59 -26.66 -10.39
CA ASP A 586 17.27 -27.84 -9.84
C ASP A 586 18.56 -28.19 -10.60
N ASP A 587 18.63 -27.86 -11.89
CA ASP A 587 19.84 -28.09 -12.65
C ASP A 587 20.87 -26.96 -12.57
N TRP A 588 20.51 -25.79 -12.02
CA TRP A 588 21.50 -24.75 -11.70
C TRP A 588 22.18 -25.02 -10.34
N ALA A 589 21.51 -25.76 -9.45
CA ALA A 589 21.99 -26.12 -8.11
C ALA A 589 22.84 -27.41 -8.06
N ARG A 590 23.22 -28.02 -9.19
CA ARG A 590 24.29 -29.04 -9.21
C ARG A 590 25.67 -28.38 -9.26
N GLY A 591 25.92 -27.62 -8.21
CA GLY A 591 27.20 -27.05 -7.81
C GLY A 591 27.12 -26.76 -6.32
N THR A 592 27.42 -27.78 -5.50
CA THR A 592 27.57 -27.76 -4.04
C THR A 592 26.34 -27.50 -3.16
N LYS A 593 25.50 -28.54 -2.97
CA LYS A 593 25.24 -29.24 -1.69
C LYS A 593 24.04 -30.17 -1.86
N ALA A 594 24.22 -31.47 -1.60
CA ALA A 594 23.11 -32.40 -1.47
C ALA A 594 22.17 -31.92 -0.35
N ALA A 595 20.90 -31.67 -0.68
CA ALA A 595 19.88 -31.42 0.33
C ALA A 595 19.81 -32.65 1.25
N SER A 596 20.13 -32.48 2.53
CA SER A 596 19.88 -33.52 3.51
C SER A 596 18.36 -33.68 3.64
N VAL A 597 17.85 -34.88 3.40
CA VAL A 597 16.46 -35.22 3.69
C VAL A 597 16.20 -34.94 5.17
N LYS A 598 15.34 -33.96 5.51
CA LYS A 598 14.94 -33.73 6.90
C LYS A 598 14.05 -34.90 7.33
N THR A 599 14.30 -35.45 8.52
CA THR A 599 13.51 -36.59 9.03
C THR A 599 12.20 -36.18 9.71
N THR A 600 12.02 -34.88 9.94
CA THR A 600 10.89 -34.29 10.68
C THR A 600 9.57 -34.43 9.91
N THR A 601 8.54 -34.93 10.61
CA THR A 601 7.19 -35.05 10.04
C THR A 601 6.39 -33.80 10.40
N LEU A 602 5.80 -33.15 9.40
CA LEU A 602 4.99 -31.95 9.51
C LEU A 602 3.52 -32.32 9.34
N LEU A 603 2.67 -31.84 10.25
CA LEU A 603 1.22 -31.94 10.13
C LEU A 603 0.65 -30.64 9.56
N LEU A 604 0.02 -30.72 8.39
CA LEU A 604 -0.67 -29.60 7.75
C LEU A 604 -2.18 -29.73 8.00
N VAL A 605 -2.76 -28.75 8.69
CA VAL A 605 -4.17 -28.71 9.06
C VAL A 605 -4.84 -27.55 8.34
N ASP A 606 -5.81 -27.85 7.50
CA ASP A 606 -6.61 -26.86 6.76
C ASP A 606 -7.93 -27.53 6.43
N ASP A 607 -9.06 -26.84 6.44
CA ASP A 607 -10.35 -27.42 6.06
C ASP A 607 -10.45 -27.60 4.53
N SER A 608 -9.76 -26.76 3.78
CA SER A 608 -9.74 -26.80 2.33
C SER A 608 -8.78 -27.87 1.79
N ALA A 609 -9.33 -28.87 1.09
CA ALA A 609 -8.53 -29.88 0.38
C ALA A 609 -7.57 -29.25 -0.62
N PHE A 610 -8.01 -28.20 -1.30
CA PHE A 610 -7.20 -27.43 -2.25
C PHE A 610 -5.91 -26.87 -1.62
N PHE A 611 -6.00 -26.24 -0.45
CA PHE A 611 -4.81 -25.70 0.22
C PHE A 611 -3.87 -26.79 0.71
N ARG A 612 -4.41 -27.90 1.21
CA ARG A 612 -3.61 -29.06 1.61
C ARG A 612 -2.83 -29.63 0.42
N ASP A 613 -3.47 -29.76 -0.73
CA ASP A 613 -2.85 -30.28 -1.95
C ASP A 613 -1.87 -29.28 -2.58
N MET A 614 -2.10 -27.98 -2.43
CA MET A 614 -1.20 -26.92 -2.90
C MET A 614 0.08 -26.82 -2.04
N LEU A 615 -0.04 -26.89 -0.72
CA LEU A 615 1.11 -26.69 0.20
C LEU A 615 1.91 -27.98 0.43
N SER A 616 1.29 -29.15 0.35
CA SER A 616 1.97 -30.43 0.59
C SER A 616 3.21 -30.65 -0.28
N PRO A 617 3.20 -30.39 -1.61
CA PRO A 617 4.39 -30.52 -2.46
C PRO A 617 5.50 -29.53 -2.08
N VAL A 618 5.15 -28.29 -1.74
CA VAL A 618 6.11 -27.25 -1.34
C VAL A 618 6.85 -27.66 -0.06
N LEU A 619 6.10 -28.15 0.93
CA LEU A 619 6.65 -28.60 2.21
C LEU A 619 7.47 -29.88 2.06
N LYS A 620 7.06 -30.80 1.18
CA LYS A 620 7.87 -31.98 0.79
C LYS A 620 9.17 -31.57 0.10
N ALA A 621 9.13 -30.59 -0.80
CA ALA A 621 10.32 -30.05 -1.47
C ALA A 621 11.26 -29.32 -0.49
N ALA A 622 10.72 -28.69 0.55
CA ALA A 622 11.48 -28.14 1.67
C ALA A 622 12.10 -29.21 2.60
N GLY A 623 11.88 -30.49 2.30
CA GLY A 623 12.51 -31.64 2.95
C GLY A 623 11.67 -32.31 4.04
N TYR A 624 10.44 -31.85 4.30
CA TYR A 624 9.58 -32.42 5.35
C TYR A 624 8.79 -33.65 4.88
N ARG A 625 8.49 -34.57 5.79
CA ARG A 625 7.45 -35.57 5.57
C ARG A 625 6.10 -34.99 5.96
N VAL A 626 5.21 -34.75 4.99
CA VAL A 626 3.94 -34.06 5.23
C VAL A 626 2.79 -35.05 5.42
N VAL A 627 2.04 -34.88 6.51
CA VAL A 627 0.76 -35.52 6.79
C VAL A 627 -0.29 -34.43 6.86
N THR A 628 -1.51 -34.69 6.37
CA THR A 628 -2.57 -33.68 6.24
C THR A 628 -3.78 -34.05 7.10
N ALA A 629 -4.45 -33.05 7.67
CA ALA A 629 -5.72 -33.21 8.38
C ALA A 629 -6.74 -32.15 7.92
N PRO A 630 -8.02 -32.51 7.69
CA PRO A 630 -9.07 -31.60 7.24
C PRO A 630 -9.68 -30.73 8.35
N GLY A 631 -9.17 -30.79 9.57
CA GLY A 631 -9.70 -29.99 10.67
C GLY A 631 -9.08 -30.33 12.02
N ALA A 632 -9.43 -29.55 13.03
CA ALA A 632 -8.81 -29.61 14.36
C ALA A 632 -9.01 -30.95 15.09
N GLU A 633 -10.16 -31.61 14.96
CA GLU A 633 -10.42 -32.87 15.66
C GLU A 633 -9.55 -34.02 15.14
N GLU A 634 -9.46 -34.14 13.81
CA GLU A 634 -8.63 -35.15 13.18
C GLU A 634 -7.14 -34.86 13.41
N ALA A 635 -6.75 -33.58 13.39
CA ALA A 635 -5.39 -33.17 13.75
C ALA A 635 -5.01 -33.60 15.18
N LEU A 636 -5.89 -33.42 16.17
CA LEU A 636 -5.64 -33.88 17.55
C LEU A 636 -5.53 -35.40 17.64
N ALA A 637 -6.38 -36.14 16.93
CA ALA A 637 -6.31 -37.60 16.88
C ALA A 637 -5.00 -38.09 16.24
N MET A 638 -4.57 -37.47 15.13
CA MET A 638 -3.30 -37.76 14.46
C MET A 638 -2.10 -37.41 15.33
N LEU A 639 -2.14 -36.27 16.04
CA LEU A 639 -1.09 -35.90 16.98
C LEU A 639 -0.95 -36.96 18.08
N GLN A 640 -2.06 -37.45 18.64
CA GLN A 640 -2.02 -38.51 19.65
C GLN A 640 -1.52 -39.86 19.10
N ALA A 641 -1.89 -40.20 17.86
CA ALA A 641 -1.58 -41.48 17.24
C ALA A 641 -0.14 -41.56 16.68
N ASP A 642 0.41 -40.47 16.13
CA ASP A 642 1.75 -40.46 15.54
C ASP A 642 2.73 -39.57 16.33
N PRO A 643 3.63 -40.18 17.12
CA PRO A 643 4.61 -39.43 17.90
C PRO A 643 5.71 -38.78 17.04
N ARG A 644 5.79 -39.08 15.73
CA ARG A 644 6.84 -38.55 14.83
C ARG A 644 6.54 -37.16 14.29
N ILE A 645 5.33 -36.65 14.50
CA ILE A 645 4.94 -35.27 14.13
C ILE A 645 5.71 -34.30 15.02
N GLY A 646 6.58 -33.51 14.40
CA GLY A 646 7.50 -32.58 15.07
C GLY A 646 7.17 -31.11 14.86
N VAL A 647 6.29 -30.77 13.91
CA VAL A 647 5.84 -29.40 13.67
C VAL A 647 4.40 -29.41 13.12
N VAL A 648 3.62 -28.39 13.46
CA VAL A 648 2.25 -28.24 12.98
C VAL A 648 2.13 -26.92 12.21
N VAL A 649 1.54 -26.98 11.02
CA VAL A 649 1.10 -25.82 10.25
C VAL A 649 -0.41 -25.90 10.20
N THR A 650 -1.11 -24.88 10.73
CA THR A 650 -2.57 -24.90 10.81
C THR A 650 -3.17 -23.63 10.27
N ASP A 651 -4.23 -23.75 9.48
CA ASP A 651 -5.15 -22.65 9.23
C ASP A 651 -5.82 -22.24 10.54
N LEU A 652 -5.81 -20.94 10.81
CA LEU A 652 -6.42 -20.33 11.99
C LEU A 652 -7.91 -20.08 11.80
N GLU A 653 -8.40 -20.03 10.55
CA GLU A 653 -9.79 -19.71 10.19
C GLU A 653 -10.53 -20.93 9.61
N MET A 654 -10.72 -21.98 10.41
CA MET A 654 -11.48 -23.18 10.00
C MET A 654 -12.90 -23.20 10.60
N PRO A 655 -13.92 -23.75 9.90
CA PRO A 655 -15.27 -23.94 10.41
C PRO A 655 -15.32 -24.95 11.57
N GLY A 656 -16.16 -24.66 12.58
CA GLY A 656 -16.24 -25.47 13.80
C GLY A 656 -15.16 -25.10 14.81
N ARG A 657 -14.29 -26.07 15.17
CA ARG A 657 -13.10 -25.80 15.99
C ARG A 657 -12.00 -25.21 15.10
N ASN A 658 -11.70 -23.93 15.31
CA ASN A 658 -10.72 -23.20 14.52
C ASN A 658 -9.26 -23.54 14.93
N GLY A 659 -8.28 -23.03 14.20
CA GLY A 659 -6.86 -23.33 14.47
C GLY A 659 -6.37 -22.81 15.82
N PHE A 660 -6.92 -21.70 16.34
CA PHE A 660 -6.59 -21.25 17.69
C PHE A 660 -7.09 -22.23 18.76
N ASP A 661 -8.27 -22.83 18.57
CA ASP A 661 -8.82 -23.84 19.47
C ASP A 661 -8.00 -25.14 19.43
N LEU A 662 -7.50 -25.53 18.25
CA LEU A 662 -6.55 -26.63 18.08
C LEU A 662 -5.29 -26.39 18.91
N VAL A 663 -4.66 -25.23 18.74
CA VAL A 663 -3.43 -24.89 19.49
C VAL A 663 -3.71 -24.82 20.98
N GLY A 664 -4.83 -24.22 21.41
CA GLY A 664 -5.24 -24.21 22.81
C GLY A 664 -5.36 -25.62 23.40
N ALA A 665 -5.97 -26.56 22.67
CA ALA A 665 -6.05 -27.96 23.06
C ALA A 665 -4.68 -28.66 23.08
N MET A 666 -3.78 -28.34 22.16
CA MET A 666 -2.40 -28.84 22.16
C MET A 666 -1.61 -28.36 23.38
N ARG A 667 -1.74 -27.08 23.74
CA ARG A 667 -1.07 -26.46 24.90
C ARG A 667 -1.63 -26.96 26.24
N GLY A 668 -2.93 -27.27 26.30
CA GLY A 668 -3.56 -27.90 27.47
C GLY A 668 -3.44 -29.43 27.51
N GLY A 669 -2.81 -30.04 26.50
CA GLY A 669 -2.68 -31.50 26.33
C GLY A 669 -1.48 -32.11 27.06
N ASP A 670 -0.89 -33.15 26.46
CA ASP A 670 0.30 -33.79 27.01
C ASP A 670 1.56 -32.90 26.86
N ALA A 671 2.60 -33.19 27.65
CA ALA A 671 3.83 -32.38 27.65
C ALA A 671 4.53 -32.33 26.28
N ARG A 672 4.23 -33.29 25.39
CA ARG A 672 4.79 -33.33 24.03
C ARG A 672 4.06 -32.37 23.12
N THR A 673 2.72 -32.45 23.01
CA THR A 673 1.93 -31.57 22.15
C THR A 673 2.00 -30.12 22.62
N ALA A 674 2.12 -29.90 23.94
CA ALA A 674 2.28 -28.58 24.50
C ALA A 674 3.56 -27.87 24.03
N GLY A 675 4.64 -28.61 23.78
CA GLY A 675 5.93 -28.09 23.34
C GLY A 675 6.14 -28.05 21.82
N LEU A 676 5.20 -28.56 21.01
CA LEU A 676 5.39 -28.59 19.56
C LEU A 676 5.34 -27.18 18.95
N PRO A 677 6.27 -26.83 18.04
CA PRO A 677 6.21 -25.58 17.30
C PRO A 677 5.00 -25.58 16.36
N VAL A 678 4.33 -24.43 16.28
CA VAL A 678 3.14 -24.24 15.46
C VAL A 678 3.30 -22.98 14.62
N ILE A 679 3.05 -23.09 13.32
CA ILE A 679 2.89 -21.93 12.43
C ILE A 679 1.40 -21.78 12.11
N GLY A 680 0.86 -20.59 12.35
CA GLY A 680 -0.51 -20.25 12.02
C GLY A 680 -0.61 -19.65 10.62
N LEU A 681 -1.48 -20.20 9.77
CA LEU A 681 -1.87 -19.61 8.50
C LEU A 681 -3.12 -18.76 8.71
N THR A 682 -3.14 -17.52 8.20
CA THR A 682 -4.30 -16.63 8.33
C THR A 682 -4.58 -15.88 7.03
N GLY A 683 -5.87 -15.64 6.73
CA GLY A 683 -6.28 -14.81 5.58
C GLY A 683 -5.93 -13.34 5.75
N THR A 684 -5.89 -12.84 6.99
CA THR A 684 -5.46 -11.47 7.33
C THR A 684 -4.64 -11.44 8.62
N ILE A 685 -3.52 -10.70 8.62
CA ILE A 685 -2.71 -10.49 9.83
C ILE A 685 -3.24 -9.25 10.55
N GLY A 686 -4.24 -9.46 11.41
CA GLY A 686 -4.80 -8.42 12.28
C GLY A 686 -4.18 -8.42 13.68
N ALA A 687 -4.24 -7.28 14.38
CA ALA A 687 -3.74 -7.15 15.76
C ALA A 687 -4.35 -8.17 16.74
N GLU A 688 -5.62 -8.55 16.57
CA GLU A 688 -6.28 -9.58 17.39
C GLU A 688 -5.68 -10.98 17.16
N ALA A 689 -5.38 -11.33 15.91
CA ALA A 689 -4.78 -12.61 15.57
C ALA A 689 -3.36 -12.72 16.13
N VAL A 690 -2.57 -11.63 16.07
CA VAL A 690 -1.22 -11.55 16.65
C VAL A 690 -1.24 -11.72 18.17
N GLU A 691 -2.18 -11.07 18.86
CA GLU A 691 -2.26 -11.16 20.33
C GLU A 691 -2.71 -12.57 20.78
N ARG A 692 -3.68 -13.18 20.08
CA ARG A 692 -4.09 -14.57 20.34
C ARG A 692 -2.96 -15.55 20.05
N ALA A 693 -2.22 -15.36 18.95
CA ALA A 693 -1.07 -16.19 18.61
C ALA A 693 0.03 -16.13 19.67
N ARG A 694 0.33 -14.92 20.19
CA ARG A 694 1.27 -14.73 21.30
C ARG A 694 0.81 -15.45 22.57
N THR A 695 -0.47 -15.33 22.92
CA THR A 695 -1.05 -15.97 24.12
C THR A 695 -0.96 -17.50 24.05
N LEU A 696 -1.11 -18.08 22.86
CA LEU A 696 -1.07 -19.52 22.61
C LEU A 696 0.34 -20.05 22.28
N ALA A 697 1.36 -19.19 22.33
CA ALA A 697 2.72 -19.50 21.95
C ALA A 697 2.80 -20.15 20.55
N ILE A 698 2.10 -19.57 19.58
CA ILE A 698 2.29 -19.87 18.16
C ILE A 698 3.63 -19.26 17.74
N SER A 699 4.45 -20.06 17.06
CA SER A 699 5.84 -19.70 16.74
C SER A 699 5.92 -18.60 15.70
N ASP A 700 5.04 -18.64 14.69
CA ASP A 700 4.96 -17.58 13.69
C ASP A 700 3.56 -17.52 13.03
N LEU A 701 3.23 -16.38 12.45
CA LEU A 701 2.02 -16.15 11.67
C LEU A 701 2.35 -15.82 10.23
N VAL A 702 1.82 -16.61 9.31
CA VAL A 702 2.05 -16.45 7.87
C VAL A 702 0.71 -16.26 7.16
N ALA A 703 0.68 -15.41 6.13
CA ALA A 703 -0.53 -15.27 5.33
C ALA A 703 -0.82 -16.59 4.56
N LYS A 704 -2.09 -17.00 4.45
CA LYS A 704 -2.50 -18.32 3.89
C LYS A 704 -1.99 -18.60 2.46
N PHE A 705 -1.56 -17.56 1.73
CA PHE A 705 -1.00 -17.65 0.37
C PHE A 705 0.51 -17.30 0.27
N ASP A 706 1.14 -16.92 1.37
CA ASP A 706 2.55 -16.53 1.40
C ASP A 706 3.47 -17.74 1.60
N ARG A 707 3.78 -18.41 0.48
CA ARG A 707 4.56 -19.65 0.46
C ARG A 707 6.02 -19.44 0.85
N SER A 708 6.63 -18.34 0.44
CA SER A 708 8.01 -18.02 0.80
C SER A 708 8.11 -17.64 2.27
N GLY A 709 7.13 -16.90 2.80
CA GLY A 709 6.97 -16.67 4.23
C GLY A 709 6.87 -17.97 5.02
N LEU A 710 6.07 -18.94 4.55
CA LEU A 710 5.91 -20.24 5.23
C LEU A 710 7.21 -21.06 5.25
N VAL A 711 7.93 -21.12 4.13
CA VAL A 711 9.21 -21.85 4.07
C VAL A 711 10.29 -21.15 4.88
N ALA A 712 10.30 -19.81 4.92
CA ALA A 712 11.21 -19.03 5.74
C ALA A 712 10.95 -19.25 7.25
N ALA A 713 9.69 -19.15 7.68
CA ALA A 713 9.28 -19.41 9.06
C ALA A 713 9.63 -20.84 9.51
N LEU A 714 9.42 -21.84 8.63
CA LEU A 714 9.83 -23.22 8.88
C LEU A 714 11.36 -23.41 8.92
N ALA A 715 12.13 -22.59 8.19
CA ALA A 715 13.59 -22.65 8.24
C ALA A 715 14.14 -22.02 9.52
N GLU A 716 13.48 -20.98 10.06
CA GLU A 716 13.83 -20.35 11.34
C GLU A 716 13.55 -21.26 12.54
N LEU A 717 12.53 -22.12 12.47
CA LEU A 717 12.26 -23.13 13.50
C LEU A 717 13.34 -24.21 13.63
N ASP A 718 14.10 -24.43 12.55
CA ASP A 718 15.19 -25.41 12.49
C ASP A 718 16.58 -24.79 12.78
N ALA A 719 16.65 -23.47 12.97
CA ALA A 719 17.88 -22.72 13.27
C ALA A 719 18.10 -22.59 14.79
#